data_AF-A0A6B3LUW3-F1
#
_entry.id   AF-A0A6B3LUW3-F1
#
_cell.length_a   1.000
_cell.length_b   1.000
_cell.length_c   1.000
_cell.angle_alpha   90.00
_cell.angle_beta   90.00
_cell.angle_gamma   90.00
#
_symmetry.space_group_name_H-M   'P 1'
#
loop_
_entity.id
_entity.type
_entity.pdbx_description
1 polymer ?
#
loop_
_entity_poly.entity_id
_entity_poly.type
_entity_poly.pdbx_seq_one_letter_code
_entity_poly.pdbx_strand_id
1 'polypeptide(L)'
;MTTENKDLDTTGAEANKPENLNAANEQNEQPDSLQPKNEDQQEPAAPEQPEKAAESVVPKEDQPGISPDLSSEEEAKTTEQHTGVMADALAETIDEPTQDATEAQTTAATPAPETSHIDHHDEEELEEEDHTDYTLLTIDELRNHLTAVLKRGDARKKHRTINELQRLYDQRFQAEKAEALDRFKQEGGTDEDFDYHASLEHQELEKLLTAYREARFQERQQLEEQRHRNLERKQELLGRLRELVESAETKSSADELKKLQAEWKSIGPVPAGEAQQLWDSYHALLDIFYNNRSIFYELKELDRKRNLDAKLQLIDRAEALQQEQSINKALEELRHLHEEWKNIGPVPNDQRDPIWERFIQASEKVHTRRKLYQEERRVTEMQNLEKKRALLERLQQYQNFNTDRINEWRDKTDEIQKLKEEWDAAGLVPKEYAEEINKNFWGNYKAFFQHKNQFFKGLDEQKMQNLRLKTELCEQAEALKDSNDWNSTKEKLIQLQKKWKTIGRVPDKYSDKIWQRFRSACNEFFDRKQAQEQQRSSEIEKLSAEKMELTSRISDKLSQPTATSSMEEYEQFVNEWRALDQHNQRTSPKVEEKFISLMEKYLERVPGLDLEERNERIVKLQVERLKSSPDASQKLYQKEQTIRREISQLQNDIQTLRTNIEFFARSKNADKLREEYEGRIADAQQRIDQLNRQLQAFRG
;
A
#
# COMPACT_ATOMS: atom_id res chain seq x y z
N MET A 1 -63.96 19.70 1.00
CA MET A 1 -64.31 21.11 0.72
C MET A 1 -63.10 21.74 0.05
N THR A 2 -63.27 22.07 -1.24
CA THR A 2 -62.54 23.06 -2.07
C THR A 2 -61.00 23.04 -2.02
N THR A 3 -60.23 22.47 -2.97
CA THR A 3 -60.02 22.85 -4.41
C THR A 3 -59.68 24.33 -4.55
N GLU A 4 -58.56 24.76 -5.16
CA GLU A 4 -58.24 24.76 -6.60
C GLU A 4 -56.78 25.23 -6.82
N ASN A 5 -55.96 24.51 -7.61
CA ASN A 5 -55.48 24.80 -9.00
C ASN A 5 -54.15 25.58 -9.07
N LYS A 6 -53.08 25.01 -9.67
CA LYS A 6 -52.77 24.85 -11.13
C LYS A 6 -52.49 26.20 -11.81
N ASP A 7 -51.55 26.39 -12.74
CA ASP A 7 -50.65 25.53 -13.52
C ASP A 7 -49.61 26.46 -14.22
N LEU A 8 -48.46 25.88 -14.58
CA LEU A 8 -47.66 25.95 -15.83
C LEU A 8 -47.48 27.25 -16.65
N ASP A 9 -46.22 27.57 -17.00
CA ASP A 9 -45.62 27.52 -18.37
C ASP A 9 -44.25 28.26 -18.40
N THR A 10 -43.08 27.65 -18.68
CA THR A 10 -42.47 27.11 -19.92
C THR A 10 -41.91 28.14 -20.92
N THR A 11 -40.76 27.78 -21.53
CA THR A 11 -40.02 28.35 -22.70
C THR A 11 -39.15 29.60 -22.46
N GLY A 12 -37.95 29.80 -23.02
CA GLY A 12 -37.05 29.12 -23.98
C GLY A 12 -35.76 29.99 -24.06
N ALA A 13 -34.55 29.43 -24.02
CA ALA A 13 -33.66 29.14 -25.16
C ALA A 13 -33.36 30.32 -26.12
N GLU A 14 -32.08 30.75 -26.18
CA GLU A 14 -31.28 31.20 -27.34
C GLU A 14 -30.02 31.93 -26.83
N ALA A 15 -28.80 31.37 -26.89
CA ALA A 15 -27.93 31.22 -28.05
C ALA A 15 -27.59 32.56 -28.75
N ASN A 16 -26.38 33.10 -28.50
CA ASN A 16 -25.62 33.78 -29.55
C ASN A 16 -24.13 33.93 -29.19
N LYS A 17 -23.30 33.31 -30.03
CA LYS A 17 -21.87 33.56 -30.25
C LYS A 17 -21.76 34.07 -31.69
N PRO A 18 -20.84 34.98 -31.99
CA PRO A 18 -19.79 34.66 -32.99
C PRO A 18 -18.43 35.17 -32.49
N GLU A 19 -17.30 34.45 -32.56
CA GLU A 19 -16.51 33.93 -33.68
C GLU A 19 -15.73 34.96 -34.53
N ASN A 20 -14.45 34.60 -34.74
CA ASN A 20 -13.45 35.05 -35.75
C ASN A 20 -12.59 36.30 -35.48
N LEU A 21 -11.27 36.34 -35.79
CA LEU A 21 -10.26 35.37 -36.28
C LEU A 21 -8.89 36.10 -36.36
N ASN A 22 -7.82 35.31 -36.50
CA ASN A 22 -6.49 35.58 -37.09
C ASN A 22 -5.38 36.20 -36.20
N ALA A 23 -4.09 35.86 -36.31
CA ALA A 23 -3.30 34.70 -36.79
C ALA A 23 -1.82 35.18 -36.89
N ALA A 24 -0.85 34.29 -36.59
CA ALA A 24 0.51 34.17 -37.18
C ALA A 24 1.55 35.29 -36.85
N ASN A 25 2.88 35.08 -36.73
CA ASN A 25 3.82 33.93 -36.72
C ASN A 25 5.22 34.42 -36.25
N GLU A 26 6.13 33.47 -35.98
CA GLU A 26 7.62 33.50 -36.16
C GLU A 26 8.53 34.18 -35.11
N GLN A 27 9.37 33.43 -34.36
CA GLN A 27 10.77 32.97 -34.63
C GLN A 27 11.82 34.09 -34.35
N ASN A 28 13.02 33.92 -33.79
CA ASN A 28 13.90 32.83 -33.34
C ASN A 28 15.13 33.47 -32.61
N GLU A 29 16.01 32.66 -32.02
CA GLU A 29 17.45 32.89 -31.73
C GLU A 29 17.93 33.24 -30.29
N GLN A 30 18.34 32.15 -29.61
CA GLN A 30 19.54 31.99 -28.75
C GLN A 30 20.85 32.22 -29.56
N PRO A 31 22.11 32.29 -29.01
CA PRO A 31 22.63 31.32 -28.02
C PRO A 31 23.83 31.71 -27.09
N ASP A 32 24.15 30.75 -26.21
CA ASP A 32 25.44 30.25 -25.67
C ASP A 32 26.51 31.14 -25.00
N SER A 33 26.98 30.73 -23.81
CA SER A 33 28.26 30.00 -23.68
C SER A 33 28.66 29.66 -22.22
N LEU A 34 29.46 28.60 -22.12
CA LEU A 34 29.84 27.79 -20.96
C LEU A 34 31.21 28.17 -20.32
N GLN A 35 31.34 27.85 -19.02
CA GLN A 35 32.50 27.14 -18.39
C GLN A 35 33.73 27.89 -17.79
N PRO A 36 34.54 27.23 -16.90
CA PRO A 36 34.89 27.70 -15.54
C PRO A 36 36.42 27.84 -15.29
N LYS A 37 36.87 28.10 -14.05
CA LYS A 37 38.26 27.83 -13.58
C LYS A 37 38.44 27.77 -12.04
N ASN A 38 39.18 26.76 -11.60
CA ASN A 38 39.84 26.57 -10.29
C ASN A 38 41.14 27.39 -10.20
N GLU A 39 41.63 27.73 -8.99
CA GLU A 39 42.88 27.19 -8.39
C GLU A 39 43.32 27.92 -7.11
N ASP A 40 44.03 27.14 -6.27
CA ASP A 40 44.63 27.33 -4.94
C ASP A 40 45.54 28.56 -4.71
N GLN A 41 45.73 28.95 -3.42
CA GLN A 41 47.02 28.79 -2.68
C GLN A 41 47.05 29.46 -1.28
N GLN A 42 47.27 28.61 -0.26
CA GLN A 42 48.25 28.64 0.86
C GLN A 42 48.52 29.87 1.78
N GLU A 43 48.38 29.58 3.08
CA GLU A 43 49.02 30.09 4.33
C GLU A 43 50.55 30.40 4.26
N PRO A 44 51.22 31.12 5.23
CA PRO A 44 51.11 30.92 6.71
C PRO A 44 51.41 32.08 7.72
N ALA A 45 51.07 31.79 8.99
CA ALA A 45 51.75 32.10 10.28
C ALA A 45 51.81 33.51 10.96
N ALA A 46 51.08 33.57 12.11
CA ALA A 46 51.20 34.22 13.44
C ALA A 46 52.51 34.96 13.90
N PRO A 47 52.57 35.66 15.07
CA PRO A 47 51.60 35.84 16.18
C PRO A 47 51.44 37.29 16.73
N GLU A 48 50.38 37.57 17.52
CA GLU A 48 50.41 38.26 18.83
C GLU A 48 48.98 38.50 19.37
N GLN A 49 48.79 38.19 20.66
CA GLN A 49 47.63 38.45 21.53
C GLN A 49 48.08 39.41 22.65
N PRO A 50 47.22 39.93 23.56
CA PRO A 50 45.75 40.08 23.53
C PRO A 50 45.29 41.49 24.02
N GLU A 51 44.03 41.86 23.78
CA GLU A 51 43.32 42.78 24.68
C GLU A 51 41.81 42.48 24.74
N LYS A 52 41.27 42.55 25.96
CA LYS A 52 39.93 42.12 26.40
C LYS A 52 38.89 43.25 26.27
N ALA A 53 37.65 42.92 25.92
CA ALA A 53 36.39 43.52 26.43
C ALA A 53 35.21 42.66 25.93
N ALA A 54 34.61 41.81 26.77
CA ALA A 54 33.47 42.08 27.66
C ALA A 54 32.11 41.82 26.98
N GLU A 55 31.59 40.61 27.22
CA GLU A 55 30.26 40.10 26.88
C GLU A 55 29.17 40.68 27.80
N SER A 56 27.98 40.93 27.24
CA SER A 56 26.73 41.11 27.99
C SER A 56 25.96 39.79 28.03
N VAL A 57 25.89 39.20 29.23
CA VAL A 57 25.21 37.92 29.51
C VAL A 57 23.74 38.16 29.87
N VAL A 58 22.83 37.54 29.10
CA VAL A 58 21.45 37.24 29.51
C VAL A 58 21.43 35.77 29.93
N PRO A 59 20.89 35.38 31.10
CA PRO A 59 20.89 33.99 31.52
C PRO A 59 19.96 33.13 30.64
N LYS A 60 20.55 32.22 29.86
CA LYS A 60 19.89 31.05 29.29
C LYS A 60 20.05 29.91 30.29
N GLU A 61 18.94 29.34 30.77
CA GLU A 61 18.94 28.00 31.34
C GLU A 61 19.07 26.96 30.23
N ASP A 62 19.89 25.94 30.50
CA ASP A 62 20.32 24.90 29.58
C ASP A 62 19.16 24.05 29.04
N GLN A 63 19.11 23.93 27.72
CA GLN A 63 18.32 22.91 27.01
C GLN A 63 19.25 21.79 26.55
N PRO A 64 18.92 20.50 26.77
CA PRO A 64 19.57 19.43 26.02
C PRO A 64 19.02 19.44 24.59
N GLY A 65 19.90 19.62 23.61
CA GLY A 65 19.55 19.63 22.20
C GLY A 65 19.36 18.22 21.65
N ILE A 66 18.28 18.01 20.88
CA ILE A 66 18.13 16.88 19.97
C ILE A 66 17.48 17.41 18.67
N SER A 67 18.20 17.26 17.55
CA SER A 67 17.69 17.43 16.19
C SER A 67 17.09 16.10 15.68
N PRO A 68 16.17 16.12 14.71
CA PRO A 68 15.13 15.11 14.56
C PRO A 68 15.57 13.92 13.71
N ASP A 69 15.07 12.73 14.06
CA ASP A 69 14.84 11.68 13.08
C ASP A 69 13.46 11.06 13.32
N LEU A 70 12.67 10.99 12.26
CA LEU A 70 11.27 10.61 12.28
C LEU A 70 11.13 9.09 12.36
N SER A 71 10.51 8.59 13.43
CA SER A 71 9.48 7.52 13.44
C SER A 71 9.46 6.72 14.75
N SER A 72 8.25 6.24 15.10
CA SER A 72 7.94 5.11 16.01
C SER A 72 7.40 5.44 17.42
N GLU A 73 6.80 4.40 18.02
CA GLU A 73 6.12 4.35 19.33
C GLU A 73 6.92 4.93 20.51
N GLU A 74 8.21 5.18 20.32
CA GLU A 74 9.09 5.83 21.30
C GLU A 74 8.64 7.27 21.62
N GLU A 75 8.12 8.06 20.67
CA GLU A 75 7.73 9.45 20.94
C GLU A 75 6.52 9.61 21.86
N ALA A 76 5.60 8.64 21.84
CA ALA A 76 4.46 8.62 22.77
C ALA A 76 4.90 8.23 24.19
N LYS A 77 5.92 7.35 24.30
CA LYS A 77 6.61 7.08 25.55
C LYS A 77 7.40 8.31 26.02
N THR A 78 8.01 9.09 25.13
CA THR A 78 8.69 10.32 25.52
C THR A 78 7.69 11.36 26.02
N THR A 79 6.50 11.47 25.43
CA THR A 79 5.44 12.36 25.96
C THR A 79 4.98 11.91 27.36
N GLU A 80 4.73 10.62 27.58
CA GLU A 80 4.38 10.06 28.90
C GLU A 80 5.53 10.21 29.92
N GLN A 81 6.78 10.04 29.49
CA GLN A 81 7.97 10.27 30.31
C GLN A 81 8.18 11.76 30.61
N HIS A 82 7.95 12.66 29.66
CA HIS A 82 8.05 14.11 29.87
C HIS A 82 6.98 14.61 30.84
N THR A 83 5.75 14.06 30.78
CA THR A 83 4.71 14.36 31.79
C THR A 83 5.06 13.81 33.18
N GLY A 84 5.71 12.64 33.26
CA GLY A 84 6.19 12.06 34.53
C GLY A 84 7.39 12.81 35.13
N VAL A 85 8.36 13.20 34.32
CA VAL A 85 9.57 13.94 34.76
C VAL A 85 9.23 15.39 35.13
N MET A 86 8.24 16.01 34.49
CA MET A 86 7.74 17.33 34.91
C MET A 86 7.01 17.31 36.27
N ALA A 87 6.36 16.20 36.63
CA ALA A 87 5.73 16.04 37.94
C ALA A 87 6.78 15.94 39.07
N ASP A 88 7.91 15.28 38.82
CA ASP A 88 9.01 15.17 39.80
C ASP A 88 9.83 16.48 39.92
N ALA A 89 10.05 17.22 38.83
CA ALA A 89 10.81 18.49 38.86
C ALA A 89 10.11 19.62 39.64
N LEU A 90 8.78 19.55 39.81
CA LEU A 90 7.99 20.47 40.63
C LEU A 90 8.00 20.12 42.13
N ALA A 91 8.32 18.86 42.48
CA ALA A 91 8.44 18.43 43.87
C ALA A 91 9.77 18.84 44.52
N GLU A 92 10.81 19.11 43.73
CA GLU A 92 12.17 19.39 44.21
C GLU A 92 12.48 20.90 44.37
N THR A 93 11.50 21.79 44.19
CA THR A 93 11.65 23.26 44.31
C THR A 93 10.87 23.87 45.46
N ILE A 94 10.60 23.10 46.52
CA ILE A 94 9.95 23.58 47.75
C ILE A 94 10.94 23.48 48.91
N ASP A 95 11.88 24.41 49.00
CA ASP A 95 12.35 24.89 50.30
C ASP A 95 12.97 26.29 50.18
N GLU A 96 12.15 27.33 50.37
CA GLU A 96 12.58 28.59 50.98
C GLU A 96 11.36 29.26 51.65
N PRO A 97 11.53 29.88 52.82
CA PRO A 97 10.42 30.18 53.71
C PRO A 97 9.66 31.45 53.29
N THR A 98 8.34 31.31 53.18
CA THR A 98 7.39 32.41 53.07
C THR A 98 7.30 33.16 54.40
N GLN A 99 7.63 34.45 54.42
CA GLN A 99 7.11 35.35 55.45
C GLN A 99 5.90 36.09 54.89
N ASP A 100 4.76 35.88 55.57
CA ASP A 100 3.47 36.50 55.33
C ASP A 100 3.56 38.01 55.18
N ALA A 101 3.05 38.52 54.05
CA ALA A 101 2.64 39.90 53.90
C ALA A 101 1.11 39.94 54.00
N THR A 102 0.62 40.28 55.19
CA THR A 102 -0.79 40.58 55.42
C THR A 102 -1.20 41.87 54.71
N GLU A 103 -2.37 41.82 54.09
CA GLU A 103 -3.05 42.86 53.33
C GLU A 103 -3.16 44.20 54.07
N ALA A 104 -2.94 45.28 53.32
CA ALA A 104 -3.33 46.63 53.71
C ALA A 104 -4.68 46.97 53.07
N GLN A 105 -5.66 47.37 53.88
CA GLN A 105 -6.71 48.30 53.47
C GLN A 105 -7.00 49.34 54.57
N THR A 106 -6.54 50.56 54.29
CA THR A 106 -7.16 51.88 54.52
C THR A 106 -7.83 52.20 55.86
N THR A 107 -7.33 53.25 56.53
CA THR A 107 -8.12 54.44 56.91
C THR A 107 -7.22 55.59 57.44
N ALA A 108 -7.61 56.82 57.08
CA ALA A 108 -7.26 58.13 57.65
C ALA A 108 -5.80 58.62 57.45
N ALA A 109 -5.49 59.56 56.55
CA ALA A 109 -5.81 61.00 56.60
C ALA A 109 -5.26 61.72 57.84
N THR A 110 -4.01 62.19 57.82
CA THR A 110 -3.57 63.49 58.40
C THR A 110 -2.14 63.83 57.88
N PRO A 111 -1.67 65.08 58.05
CA PRO A 111 -1.33 66.02 56.99
C PRO A 111 0.16 65.98 56.58
N ALA A 112 0.50 66.81 55.60
CA ALA A 112 1.86 67.13 55.20
C ALA A 112 2.80 67.28 56.41
N PRO A 113 4.03 66.74 56.38
CA PRO A 113 5.03 67.18 57.33
C PRO A 113 5.38 68.60 56.91
N GLU A 114 4.95 69.54 57.74
CA GLU A 114 5.53 70.87 57.81
C GLU A 114 7.05 70.70 57.77
N THR A 115 7.67 71.50 56.91
CA THR A 115 9.09 71.77 56.84
C THR A 115 9.73 71.58 58.21
N SER A 116 10.40 70.44 58.41
CA SER A 116 11.40 70.32 59.44
C SER A 116 12.52 71.24 58.98
N HIS A 117 12.37 72.52 59.34
CA HIS A 117 13.49 73.41 59.60
C HIS A 117 14.47 72.51 60.34
N ILE A 118 15.57 72.16 59.67
CA ILE A 118 16.71 71.55 60.33
C ILE A 118 17.09 72.61 61.34
N ASP A 119 16.59 72.44 62.55
CA ASP A 119 17.04 73.17 63.71
C ASP A 119 18.50 72.78 63.75
N HIS A 120 19.34 73.68 63.26
CA HIS A 120 20.72 73.72 63.63
C HIS A 120 20.69 73.97 65.13
N HIS A 121 20.48 72.90 65.91
CA HIS A 121 21.17 72.74 67.16
C HIS A 121 22.65 72.73 66.81
N ASP A 122 23.19 73.93 66.60
CA ASP A 122 24.44 74.24 67.27
C ASP A 122 24.21 73.75 68.70
N GLU A 123 24.87 72.65 69.06
CA GLU A 123 25.17 72.36 70.44
C GLU A 123 25.97 73.58 70.93
N GLU A 124 25.27 74.68 71.24
CA GLU A 124 25.71 75.63 72.25
C GLU A 124 25.73 74.82 73.54
N GLU A 125 26.84 74.11 73.71
CA GLU A 125 27.25 73.49 74.95
C GLU A 125 27.12 74.59 76.01
N LEU A 126 26.05 74.49 76.82
CA LEU A 126 25.63 75.49 77.80
C LEU A 126 26.85 76.03 78.55
N GLU A 127 27.23 77.27 78.22
CA GLU A 127 28.17 78.03 79.02
C GLU A 127 27.58 78.14 80.42
N GLU A 128 28.28 77.62 81.44
CA GLU A 128 28.02 78.05 82.82
C GLU A 128 28.27 79.56 82.83
N GLU A 129 27.19 80.36 82.82
CA GLU A 129 27.26 81.81 82.94
C GLU A 129 27.94 82.16 84.26
N ASP A 130 29.21 82.52 84.17
CA ASP A 130 29.96 83.08 85.29
C ASP A 130 29.42 84.49 85.51
N HIS A 131 28.38 84.64 86.34
CA HIS A 131 27.75 85.93 86.70
C HIS A 131 28.66 86.84 87.55
N THR A 132 29.98 86.73 87.40
CA THR A 132 30.93 87.58 88.10
C THR A 132 30.97 88.94 87.40
N ASP A 133 30.60 90.00 88.12
CA ASP A 133 30.68 91.37 87.60
C ASP A 133 32.15 91.83 87.59
N TYR A 134 32.78 91.68 86.42
CA TYR A 134 34.21 91.95 86.25
C TYR A 134 34.57 93.45 86.23
N THR A 135 33.59 94.35 86.33
CA THR A 135 33.80 95.80 86.20
C THR A 135 34.55 96.43 87.37
N LEU A 136 34.52 95.77 88.54
CA LEU A 136 35.09 96.24 89.81
C LEU A 136 36.52 95.77 90.08
N LEU A 137 37.08 94.88 89.25
CA LEU A 137 38.43 94.35 89.45
C LEU A 137 39.51 95.32 89.00
N THR A 138 40.64 95.26 89.69
CA THR A 138 41.85 96.00 89.32
C THR A 138 42.53 95.40 88.08
N ILE A 139 43.42 96.16 87.44
CA ILE A 139 44.08 95.71 86.20
C ILE A 139 44.88 94.41 86.40
N ASP A 140 45.53 94.23 87.56
CA ASP A 140 46.29 93.03 87.90
C ASP A 140 45.37 91.82 88.18
N GLU A 141 44.23 92.05 88.82
CA GLU A 141 43.23 91.00 89.06
C GLU A 141 42.56 90.55 87.76
N LEU A 142 42.20 91.48 86.87
CA LEU A 142 41.69 91.17 85.53
C LEU A 142 42.70 90.38 84.71
N ARG A 143 43.98 90.77 84.75
CA ARG A 143 45.07 90.03 84.07
C ARG A 143 45.20 88.62 84.62
N ASN A 144 45.18 88.44 85.94
CA ASN A 144 45.32 87.13 86.56
C ASN A 144 44.12 86.23 86.26
N HIS A 145 42.90 86.78 86.27
CA HIS A 145 41.69 86.06 85.86
C HIS A 145 41.73 85.66 84.38
N LEU A 146 42.05 86.59 83.49
CA LEU A 146 42.16 86.31 82.05
C LEU A 146 43.25 85.28 81.75
N THR A 147 44.41 85.40 82.40
CA THR A 147 45.50 84.41 82.29
C THR A 147 45.08 83.03 82.81
N ALA A 148 44.35 82.97 83.93
CA ALA A 148 43.88 81.72 84.51
C ALA A 148 42.84 81.03 83.63
N VAL A 149 41.92 81.79 83.02
CA VAL A 149 40.90 81.25 82.10
C VAL A 149 41.54 80.79 80.80
N LEU A 150 42.53 81.52 80.26
CA LEU A 150 43.25 81.13 79.04
C LEU A 150 44.18 79.92 79.24
N LYS A 151 44.77 79.75 80.42
CA LYS A 151 45.62 78.58 80.75
C LYS A 151 44.80 77.35 81.15
N ARG A 152 43.55 77.51 81.58
CA ARG A 152 42.63 76.39 81.79
C ARG A 152 42.24 75.80 80.43
N GLY A 153 42.18 74.48 80.34
CA GLY A 153 41.78 73.75 79.12
C GLY A 153 40.34 74.05 78.64
N ASP A 154 39.58 74.85 79.40
CA ASP A 154 38.19 75.22 79.13
C ASP A 154 38.06 76.56 78.37
N ALA A 155 39.16 77.17 77.93
CA ALA A 155 39.15 78.41 77.16
C ALA A 155 38.28 78.33 75.89
N ARG A 156 38.10 77.12 75.36
CA ARG A 156 37.22 76.81 74.22
C ARG A 156 35.73 77.09 74.53
N LYS A 157 35.27 76.69 75.71
CA LYS A 157 33.87 76.81 76.13
C LYS A 157 33.55 78.20 76.68
N LYS A 158 34.55 78.89 77.26
CA LYS A 158 34.39 80.19 77.91
C LYS A 158 34.73 81.37 76.97
N HIS A 159 34.32 81.32 75.71
CA HIS A 159 34.71 82.33 74.72
C HIS A 159 34.09 83.69 74.99
N ARG A 160 32.81 83.73 75.39
CA ARG A 160 32.11 84.99 75.67
C ARG A 160 32.74 85.71 76.87
N THR A 161 33.03 84.96 77.93
CA THR A 161 33.68 85.49 79.14
C THR A 161 35.13 85.92 78.90
N ILE A 162 35.89 85.21 78.06
CA ILE A 162 37.23 85.64 77.63
C ILE A 162 37.15 86.96 76.85
N ASN A 163 36.21 87.10 75.91
CA ASN A 163 36.06 88.34 75.14
C ASN A 163 35.64 89.52 76.03
N GLU A 164 34.76 89.28 77.01
CA GLU A 164 34.32 90.31 77.95
C GLU A 164 35.46 90.75 78.88
N LEU A 165 36.18 89.79 79.49
CA LEU A 165 37.36 90.05 80.30
C LEU A 165 38.47 90.75 79.51
N GLN A 166 38.70 90.33 78.27
CA GLN A 166 39.66 90.99 77.37
C GLN A 166 39.23 92.43 77.08
N ARG A 167 37.96 92.67 76.76
CA ARG A 167 37.45 94.03 76.51
C ARG A 167 37.64 94.94 77.72
N LEU A 168 37.32 94.45 78.92
CA LEU A 168 37.46 95.21 80.17
C LEU A 168 38.94 95.45 80.51
N TYR A 169 39.80 94.44 80.34
CA TYR A 169 41.23 94.56 80.52
C TYR A 169 41.86 95.59 79.58
N ASP A 170 41.55 95.51 78.29
CA ASP A 170 42.06 96.43 77.26
C ASP A 170 41.63 97.88 77.56
N GLN A 171 40.39 98.10 77.99
CA GLN A 171 39.92 99.43 78.40
C GLN A 171 40.70 100.00 79.60
N ARG A 172 40.94 99.18 80.62
CA ARG A 172 41.69 99.60 81.82
C ARG A 172 43.18 99.81 81.54
N PHE A 173 43.77 98.96 80.69
CA PHE A 173 45.16 99.09 80.26
C PHE A 173 45.39 100.37 79.42
N GLN A 174 44.47 100.70 78.52
CA GLN A 174 44.55 101.97 77.77
C GLN A 174 44.39 103.18 78.70
N ALA A 175 43.54 103.08 79.73
CA ALA A 175 43.40 104.14 80.73
C ALA A 175 44.68 104.34 81.56
N GLU A 176 45.33 103.25 82.02
CA GLU A 176 46.61 103.34 82.74
C GLU A 176 47.73 103.91 81.86
N LYS A 177 47.78 103.50 80.59
CA LYS A 177 48.72 104.07 79.62
C LYS A 177 48.46 105.57 79.39
N ALA A 178 47.20 105.99 79.31
CA ALA A 178 46.83 107.40 79.18
C ALA A 178 47.19 108.22 80.43
N GLU A 179 46.97 107.67 81.63
CA GLU A 179 47.41 108.31 82.88
C GLU A 179 48.94 108.41 82.99
N ALA A 180 49.66 107.38 82.56
CA ALA A 180 51.12 107.40 82.53
C ALA A 180 51.65 108.47 81.55
N LEU A 181 50.99 108.62 80.40
CA LEU A 181 51.26 109.66 79.41
C LEU A 181 50.96 111.06 79.98
N ASP A 182 49.86 111.23 80.71
CA ASP A 182 49.53 112.49 81.37
C ASP A 182 50.50 112.86 82.50
N ARG A 183 50.98 111.91 83.30
CA ARG A 183 52.04 112.16 84.30
C ARG A 183 53.36 112.54 83.64
N PHE A 184 53.74 111.86 82.57
CA PHE A 184 54.95 112.17 81.82
C PHE A 184 54.90 113.60 81.24
N LYS A 185 53.72 114.03 80.76
CA LYS A 185 53.47 115.42 80.34
C LYS A 185 53.60 116.42 81.51
N GLN A 186 53.13 116.07 82.71
CA GLN A 186 53.24 116.93 83.90
C GLN A 186 54.67 117.07 84.43
N GLU A 187 55.51 116.05 84.24
CA GLU A 187 56.92 116.05 84.62
C GLU A 187 57.83 116.74 83.56
N GLY A 188 57.24 117.25 82.47
CA GLY A 188 57.90 118.09 81.47
C GLY A 188 58.28 117.40 80.16
N GLY A 189 57.79 116.18 79.91
CA GLY A 189 57.99 115.46 78.65
C GLY A 189 57.02 115.87 77.53
N THR A 190 57.36 115.57 76.27
CA THR A 190 56.49 115.78 75.10
C THR A 190 55.85 114.47 74.64
N ASP A 191 54.70 114.52 73.94
CA ASP A 191 53.93 113.33 73.52
C ASP A 191 54.73 112.42 72.57
N GLU A 192 55.66 112.99 71.79
CA GLU A 192 56.48 112.28 70.81
C GLU A 192 57.63 111.48 71.44
N ASP A 193 58.01 111.81 72.70
CA ASP A 193 59.09 111.14 73.44
C ASP A 193 58.58 110.07 74.42
N PHE A 194 57.27 109.80 74.47
CA PHE A 194 56.66 108.87 75.41
C PHE A 194 56.65 107.42 74.90
N ASP A 195 57.60 106.62 75.40
CA ASP A 195 57.62 105.17 75.21
C ASP A 195 57.02 104.45 76.41
N TYR A 196 55.75 104.02 76.29
CA TYR A 196 55.13 103.18 77.32
C TYR A 196 55.66 101.75 77.24
N HIS A 197 56.58 101.40 78.14
CA HIS A 197 57.02 100.03 78.31
C HIS A 197 55.94 99.24 79.06
N ALA A 198 55.10 98.54 78.31
CA ALA A 198 54.14 97.60 78.88
C ALA A 198 54.86 96.57 79.77
N SER A 199 54.23 96.22 80.89
CA SER A 199 54.80 95.28 81.85
C SER A 199 55.07 93.92 81.20
N LEU A 200 56.07 93.18 81.72
CA LEU A 200 56.38 91.82 81.27
C LEU A 200 55.14 90.91 81.33
N GLU A 201 54.31 91.13 82.35
CA GLU A 201 53.08 90.38 82.60
C GLU A 201 51.97 90.69 81.56
N HIS A 202 51.91 91.92 81.02
CA HIS A 202 51.03 92.28 79.90
C HIS A 202 51.48 91.61 78.60
N GLN A 203 52.78 91.60 78.31
CA GLN A 203 53.33 90.95 77.12
C GLN A 203 53.10 89.43 77.12
N GLU A 204 53.15 88.79 78.30
CA GLU A 204 52.80 87.38 78.47
C GLU A 204 51.32 87.10 78.21
N LEU A 205 50.43 87.98 78.69
CA LEU A 205 48.99 87.88 78.44
C LEU A 205 48.64 88.06 76.95
N GLU A 206 49.27 89.03 76.27
CA GLU A 206 49.06 89.28 74.84
C GLU A 206 49.48 88.07 73.98
N LYS A 207 50.59 87.41 74.34
CA LYS A 207 51.01 86.14 73.71
C LYS A 207 49.98 85.02 73.91
N LEU A 208 49.37 84.92 75.09
CA LEU A 208 48.32 83.93 75.35
C LEU A 208 47.04 84.24 74.57
N LEU A 209 46.65 85.51 74.47
CA LEU A 209 45.47 85.94 73.70
C LEU A 209 45.65 85.77 72.18
N THR A 210 46.85 86.01 71.66
CA THR A 210 47.17 85.75 70.24
C THR A 210 47.17 84.25 69.95
N ALA A 211 47.77 83.43 70.81
CA ALA A 211 47.71 81.97 70.71
C ALA A 211 46.26 81.43 70.76
N TYR A 212 45.40 82.00 71.61
CA TYR A 212 43.98 81.66 71.69
C TYR A 212 43.19 82.02 70.43
N ARG A 213 43.41 83.23 69.89
CA ARG A 213 42.77 83.69 68.65
C ARG A 213 43.17 82.79 67.47
N GLU A 214 44.45 82.46 67.36
CA GLU A 214 44.98 81.56 66.33
C GLU A 214 44.37 80.15 66.47
N ALA A 215 44.33 79.58 67.68
CA ALA A 215 43.73 78.27 67.93
C ALA A 215 42.23 78.22 67.57
N ARG A 216 41.47 79.27 67.89
CA ARG A 216 40.04 79.39 67.52
C ARG A 216 39.82 79.56 66.02
N PHE A 217 40.70 80.30 65.36
CA PHE A 217 40.67 80.43 63.92
C PHE A 217 40.96 79.09 63.23
N GLN A 218 42.00 78.38 63.66
CA GLN A 218 42.34 77.05 63.16
C GLN A 218 41.22 76.04 63.42
N GLU A 219 40.58 76.08 64.59
CA GLU A 219 39.44 75.21 64.91
C GLU A 219 38.24 75.48 63.97
N ARG A 220 37.91 76.75 63.75
CA ARG A 220 36.84 77.13 62.83
C ARG A 220 37.15 76.69 61.41
N GLN A 221 38.39 76.88 60.95
CA GLN A 221 38.85 76.39 59.66
C GLN A 221 38.75 74.86 59.57
N GLN A 222 39.18 74.13 60.59
CA GLN A 222 39.08 72.66 60.63
C GLN A 222 37.62 72.19 60.58
N LEU A 223 36.71 72.88 61.26
CA LEU A 223 35.30 72.55 61.27
C LEU A 223 34.63 72.90 59.93
N GLU A 224 34.99 74.02 59.31
CA GLU A 224 34.60 74.38 57.94
C GLU A 224 35.15 73.37 56.92
N GLU A 225 36.42 72.98 57.01
CA GLU A 225 37.01 71.92 56.20
C GLU A 225 36.29 70.57 56.40
N GLN A 226 35.96 70.20 57.63
CA GLN A 226 35.19 68.98 57.91
C GLN A 226 33.79 69.05 57.28
N ARG A 227 33.10 70.20 57.40
CA ARG A 227 31.81 70.44 56.74
C ARG A 227 31.94 70.34 55.21
N HIS A 228 33.00 70.88 54.61
CA HIS A 228 33.27 70.74 53.17
C HIS A 228 33.61 69.30 52.76
N ARG A 229 34.40 68.57 53.54
CA ARG A 229 34.65 67.13 53.28
C ARG A 229 33.36 66.30 53.40
N ASN A 230 32.48 66.65 54.34
CA ASN A 230 31.16 66.02 54.48
C ASN A 230 30.26 66.32 53.27
N LEU A 231 30.32 67.55 52.75
CA LEU A 231 29.62 67.99 51.54
C LEU A 231 30.08 67.18 50.32
N GLU A 232 31.39 67.08 50.08
CA GLU A 232 31.96 66.28 48.98
C GLU A 232 31.53 64.82 49.06
N ARG A 233 31.59 64.21 50.25
CA ARG A 233 31.12 62.83 50.47
C ARG A 233 29.62 62.67 50.19
N LYS A 234 28.78 63.60 50.65
CA LYS A 234 27.34 63.56 50.36
C LYS A 234 27.08 63.74 48.85
N GLN A 235 27.81 64.61 48.17
CA GLN A 235 27.72 64.75 46.71
C GLN A 235 28.14 63.45 45.98
N GLU A 236 29.20 62.79 46.43
CA GLU A 236 29.62 61.48 45.88
C GLU A 236 28.54 60.40 46.08
N LEU A 237 27.95 60.33 47.27
CA LEU A 237 26.84 59.40 47.54
C LEU A 237 25.62 59.68 46.67
N LEU A 238 25.30 60.95 46.38
CA LEU A 238 24.23 61.30 45.44
C LEU A 238 24.56 60.89 44.01
N GLY A 239 25.82 60.98 43.60
CA GLY A 239 26.29 60.46 42.31
C GLY A 239 26.05 58.96 42.20
N ARG A 240 26.48 58.19 43.20
CA ARG A 240 26.26 56.73 43.26
C ARG A 240 24.77 56.37 43.32
N LEU A 241 23.97 57.14 44.06
CA LEU A 241 22.52 56.94 44.12
C LEU A 241 21.86 57.20 42.76
N ARG A 242 22.32 58.20 42.00
CA ARG A 242 21.85 58.46 40.64
C ARG A 242 22.19 57.31 39.69
N GLU A 243 23.43 56.81 39.74
CA GLU A 243 23.83 55.64 38.95
C GLU A 243 22.98 54.41 39.29
N LEU A 244 22.67 54.21 40.59
CA LEU A 244 21.81 53.12 41.04
C LEU A 244 20.38 53.24 40.48
N VAL A 245 19.83 54.46 40.43
CA VAL A 245 18.51 54.75 39.87
C VAL A 245 18.47 54.55 38.35
N GLU A 246 19.56 54.87 37.64
CA GLU A 246 19.69 54.68 36.19
C GLU A 246 19.96 53.22 35.81
N SER A 247 20.52 52.43 36.73
CA SER A 247 20.80 51.00 36.51
C SER A 247 19.52 50.15 36.52
N ALA A 248 19.49 49.08 35.71
CA ALA A 248 18.38 48.15 35.69
C ALA A 248 18.24 47.45 37.07
N GLU A 249 17.07 47.57 37.68
CA GLU A 249 16.84 47.07 39.04
C GLU A 249 17.04 45.56 39.15
N THR A 250 17.91 45.18 40.09
CA THR A 250 18.10 43.80 40.54
C THR A 250 17.81 43.70 42.03
N LYS A 251 17.69 42.49 42.58
CA LYS A 251 17.58 42.30 44.05
C LYS A 251 18.73 42.98 44.82
N SER A 252 19.92 43.09 44.22
CA SER A 252 21.10 43.75 44.81
C SER A 252 20.89 45.26 45.03
N SER A 253 20.11 45.90 44.16
CA SER A 253 19.90 47.36 44.20
C SER A 253 19.26 47.85 45.50
N ALA A 254 18.40 47.03 46.13
CA ALA A 254 17.76 47.37 47.40
C ALA A 254 18.73 47.32 48.59
N ASP A 255 19.71 46.41 48.56
CA ASP A 255 20.71 46.30 49.62
C ASP A 255 21.81 47.36 49.47
N GLU A 256 22.18 47.69 48.24
CA GLU A 256 23.06 48.82 47.92
C GLU A 256 22.42 50.15 48.34
N LEU A 257 21.12 50.34 48.09
CA LEU A 257 20.38 51.50 48.58
C LEU A 257 20.46 51.61 50.11
N LYS A 258 20.21 50.53 50.85
CA LYS A 258 20.29 50.54 52.32
C LYS A 258 21.68 50.93 52.82
N LYS A 259 22.75 50.49 52.16
CA LYS A 259 24.14 50.89 52.48
C LYS A 259 24.34 52.39 52.24
N LEU A 260 23.92 52.90 51.09
CA LEU A 260 24.00 54.34 50.77
C LEU A 260 23.19 55.18 51.78
N GLN A 261 22.01 54.71 52.19
CA GLN A 261 21.20 55.38 53.22
C GLN A 261 21.89 55.38 54.60
N ALA A 262 22.56 54.29 54.98
CA ALA A 262 23.32 54.22 56.22
C ALA A 262 24.56 55.13 56.20
N GLU A 263 25.30 55.14 55.08
CA GLU A 263 26.44 56.03 54.86
C GLU A 263 26.01 57.50 54.90
N TRP A 264 24.90 57.85 54.24
CA TRP A 264 24.33 59.19 54.24
C TRP A 264 24.01 59.70 55.66
N LYS A 265 23.40 58.85 56.49
CA LYS A 265 23.07 59.16 57.89
C LYS A 265 24.31 59.28 58.79
N SER A 266 25.39 58.58 58.47
CA SER A 266 26.63 58.62 59.25
C SER A 266 27.48 59.88 59.01
N ILE A 267 27.24 60.60 57.91
CA ILE A 267 27.97 61.82 57.58
C ILE A 267 27.38 63.00 58.35
N GLY A 268 28.24 63.71 59.07
CA GLY A 268 27.90 64.85 59.92
C GLY A 268 27.39 66.11 59.19
N PRO A 269 27.38 67.26 59.88
CA PRO A 269 26.83 68.50 59.34
C PRO A 269 27.62 69.02 58.13
N VAL A 270 26.92 69.77 57.28
CA VAL A 270 27.33 70.32 55.99
C VAL A 270 27.17 71.85 56.05
N PRO A 271 27.83 72.66 55.19
CA PRO A 271 27.59 74.10 55.13
C PRO A 271 26.10 74.41 54.92
N ALA A 272 25.57 75.35 55.71
CA ALA A 272 24.13 75.66 55.77
C ALA A 272 23.55 76.11 54.42
N GLY A 273 24.36 76.68 53.53
CA GLY A 273 23.93 77.11 52.20
C GLY A 273 23.56 75.96 51.23
N GLU A 274 24.14 74.77 51.41
CA GLU A 274 23.96 73.63 50.49
C GLU A 274 23.16 72.47 51.10
N ALA A 275 22.91 72.51 52.41
CA ALA A 275 22.24 71.43 53.14
C ALA A 275 20.83 71.13 52.58
N GLN A 276 20.04 72.16 52.28
CA GLN A 276 18.68 71.98 51.76
C GLN A 276 18.69 71.35 50.37
N GLN A 277 19.55 71.83 49.46
CA GLN A 277 19.64 71.31 48.09
C GLN A 277 20.09 69.84 48.06
N LEU A 278 21.03 69.47 48.93
CA LEU A 278 21.47 68.07 49.10
C LEU A 278 20.34 67.19 49.64
N TRP A 279 19.53 67.71 50.56
CA TRP A 279 18.39 66.99 51.11
C TRP A 279 17.28 66.78 50.07
N ASP A 280 16.92 67.82 49.32
CA ASP A 280 15.91 67.76 48.27
C ASP A 280 16.33 66.79 47.15
N SER A 281 17.58 66.85 46.72
CA SER A 281 18.12 65.96 45.68
C SER A 281 18.21 64.50 46.15
N TYR A 282 18.54 64.26 47.42
CA TYR A 282 18.51 62.92 48.01
C TYR A 282 17.10 62.32 48.00
N HIS A 283 16.09 63.07 48.47
CA HIS A 283 14.71 62.58 48.52
C HIS A 283 14.13 62.36 47.12
N ALA A 284 14.40 63.28 46.17
CA ALA A 284 13.97 63.11 44.79
C ALA A 284 14.54 61.81 44.17
N LEU A 285 15.81 61.49 44.40
CA LEU A 285 16.42 60.25 43.89
C LEU A 285 15.85 59.00 44.58
N LEU A 286 15.55 59.06 45.88
CA LEU A 286 14.87 57.98 46.59
C LEU A 286 13.46 57.73 46.04
N ASP A 287 12.68 58.80 45.82
CA ASP A 287 11.33 58.70 45.27
C ASP A 287 11.35 58.08 43.87
N ILE A 288 12.29 58.49 43.01
CA ILE A 288 12.45 57.89 41.68
C ILE A 288 12.78 56.40 41.79
N PHE A 289 13.69 56.00 42.70
CA PHE A 289 14.01 54.58 42.92
C PHE A 289 12.78 53.76 43.33
N TYR A 290 12.03 54.19 44.34
CA TYR A 290 10.87 53.44 44.80
C TYR A 290 9.73 53.41 43.76
N ASN A 291 9.58 54.48 42.97
CA ASN A 291 8.64 54.51 41.85
C ASN A 291 9.04 53.53 40.75
N ASN A 292 10.31 53.51 40.32
CA ASN A 292 10.83 52.54 39.35
C ASN A 292 10.61 51.11 39.82
N ARG A 293 10.82 50.86 41.11
CA ARG A 293 10.58 49.57 41.74
C ARG A 293 9.12 49.16 41.75
N SER A 294 8.22 50.08 42.11
CA SER A 294 6.77 49.80 42.03
C SER A 294 6.38 49.42 40.61
N ILE A 295 6.83 50.21 39.63
CA ILE A 295 6.57 49.96 38.20
C ILE A 295 7.12 48.60 37.77
N PHE A 296 8.32 48.22 38.20
CA PHE A 296 8.91 46.91 37.89
C PHE A 296 8.07 45.75 38.44
N TYR A 297 7.65 45.83 39.72
CA TYR A 297 6.80 44.80 40.32
C TYR A 297 5.41 44.75 39.68
N GLU A 298 4.82 45.90 39.37
CA GLU A 298 3.55 46.00 38.64
C GLU A 298 3.66 45.38 37.24
N LEU A 299 4.74 45.65 36.50
CA LEU A 299 4.98 45.05 35.18
C LEU A 299 5.14 43.53 35.28
N LYS A 300 5.89 43.04 36.27
CA LYS A 300 6.06 41.61 36.52
C LYS A 300 4.74 40.93 36.89
N GLU A 301 3.90 41.61 37.65
CA GLU A 301 2.58 41.09 38.01
C GLU A 301 1.63 41.08 36.80
N LEU A 302 1.69 42.10 35.94
CA LEU A 302 1.00 42.09 34.65
C LEU A 302 1.49 40.97 33.73
N ASP A 303 2.80 40.71 33.67
CA ASP A 303 3.36 39.60 32.91
C ASP A 303 2.87 38.25 33.43
N ARG A 304 2.82 38.05 34.75
CA ARG A 304 2.25 36.84 35.37
C ARG A 304 0.77 36.66 35.03
N LYS A 305 -0.02 37.74 35.04
CA LYS A 305 -1.43 37.70 34.61
C LYS A 305 -1.58 37.37 33.13
N ARG A 306 -0.76 37.95 32.27
CA ARG A 306 -0.75 37.62 30.83
C ARG A 306 -0.34 36.16 30.59
N ASN A 307 0.65 35.66 31.33
CA ASN A 307 1.06 34.26 31.28
C ASN A 307 -0.05 33.33 31.76
N LEU A 308 -0.79 33.72 32.81
CA LEU A 308 -1.95 32.98 33.28
C LEU A 308 -3.00 32.86 32.17
N ASP A 309 -3.39 33.98 31.56
CA ASP A 309 -4.38 34.00 30.47
C ASP A 309 -3.92 33.15 29.29
N ALA A 310 -2.63 33.20 28.93
CA ALA A 310 -2.06 32.37 27.89
C ALA A 310 -2.13 30.87 28.25
N LYS A 311 -1.78 30.48 29.48
CA LYS A 311 -1.88 29.08 29.93
C LYS A 311 -3.33 28.59 30.02
N LEU A 312 -4.27 29.45 30.40
CA LEU A 312 -5.71 29.13 30.37
C LEU A 312 -6.18 28.86 28.94
N GLN A 313 -5.75 29.67 27.97
CA GLN A 313 -6.05 29.41 26.55
C GLN A 313 -5.47 28.08 26.05
N LEU A 314 -4.27 27.68 26.52
CA LEU A 314 -3.71 26.37 26.20
C LEU A 314 -4.55 25.22 26.77
N ILE A 315 -5.06 25.38 28.00
CA ILE A 315 -5.94 24.40 28.64
C ILE A 315 -7.24 24.26 27.85
N ASP A 316 -7.86 25.37 27.47
CA ASP A 316 -9.11 25.34 26.68
C ASP A 316 -8.88 24.65 25.32
N ARG A 317 -7.74 24.89 24.65
CA ARG A 317 -7.36 24.16 23.44
C ARG A 317 -7.13 22.68 23.73
N ALA A 318 -6.44 22.32 24.81
CA ALA A 318 -6.20 20.93 25.20
C ALA A 318 -7.51 20.18 25.50
N GLU A 319 -8.46 20.82 26.17
CA GLU A 319 -9.79 20.26 26.44
C GLU A 319 -10.59 20.06 25.13
N ALA A 320 -10.46 20.98 24.16
CA ALA A 320 -11.09 20.85 22.85
C ALA A 320 -10.58 19.66 22.03
N LEU A 321 -9.33 19.21 22.24
CA LEU A 321 -8.77 18.03 21.57
C LEU A 321 -9.55 16.74 21.86
N GLN A 322 -10.34 16.70 22.93
CA GLN A 322 -11.22 15.58 23.22
C GLN A 322 -12.26 15.35 22.11
N GLN A 323 -12.70 16.42 21.42
CA GLN A 323 -13.71 16.39 20.36
C GLN A 323 -13.11 16.18 18.96
N GLU A 324 -11.78 16.30 18.80
CA GLU A 324 -11.11 16.18 17.51
C GLU A 324 -11.23 14.75 16.96
N GLN A 325 -11.75 14.57 15.74
CA GLN A 325 -12.04 13.23 15.18
C GLN A 325 -10.78 12.39 14.95
N SER A 326 -9.67 13.04 14.59
CA SER A 326 -8.41 12.35 14.35
C SER A 326 -7.58 12.26 15.62
N ILE A 327 -7.31 11.04 16.07
CA ILE A 327 -6.46 10.80 17.24
C ILE A 327 -5.02 11.25 16.98
N ASN A 328 -4.51 11.07 15.76
CA ASN A 328 -3.14 11.47 15.43
C ASN A 328 -2.97 12.99 15.46
N LYS A 329 -3.92 13.74 14.86
CA LYS A 329 -3.90 15.21 14.92
C LYS A 329 -4.02 15.70 16.36
N ALA A 330 -4.90 15.09 17.15
CA ALA A 330 -5.04 15.43 18.56
C ALA A 330 -3.73 15.22 19.35
N LEU A 331 -2.93 14.20 19.03
CA LEU A 331 -1.63 13.97 19.69
C LEU A 331 -0.55 14.96 19.23
N GLU A 332 -0.52 15.32 17.95
CA GLU A 332 0.42 16.30 17.40
C GLU A 332 0.17 17.69 17.99
N GLU A 333 -1.10 18.12 18.00
CA GLU A 333 -1.51 19.36 18.66
C GLU A 333 -1.22 19.31 20.17
N LEU A 334 -1.48 18.17 20.84
CA LEU A 334 -1.16 18.04 22.26
C LEU A 334 0.35 18.22 22.54
N ARG A 335 1.23 17.74 21.67
CA ARG A 335 2.69 17.96 21.80
C ARG A 335 3.05 19.43 21.65
N HIS A 336 2.50 20.10 20.64
CA HIS A 336 2.70 21.55 20.47
C HIS A 336 2.20 22.34 21.68
N LEU A 337 1.07 21.97 22.27
CA LEU A 337 0.58 22.62 23.49
C LEU A 337 1.53 22.42 24.69
N HIS A 338 2.20 21.26 24.81
CA HIS A 338 3.23 21.06 25.85
C HIS A 338 4.47 21.93 25.62
N GLU A 339 4.89 22.11 24.36
CA GLU A 339 5.99 23.01 24.01
C GLU A 339 5.64 24.47 24.30
N GLU A 340 4.44 24.91 23.90
CA GLU A 340 3.92 26.24 24.22
C GLU A 340 3.83 26.47 25.73
N TRP A 341 3.36 25.47 26.49
CA TRP A 341 3.28 25.53 27.95
C TRP A 341 4.64 25.76 28.61
N LYS A 342 5.69 25.09 28.10
CA LYS A 342 7.07 25.22 28.59
C LYS A 342 7.66 26.61 28.26
N ASN A 343 7.28 27.18 27.13
CA ASN A 343 7.77 28.48 26.67
C ASN A 343 7.07 29.66 27.37
N ILE A 344 5.90 29.45 27.99
CA ILE A 344 5.21 30.48 28.78
C ILE A 344 5.82 30.55 30.18
N GLY A 345 6.15 31.78 30.59
CA GLY A 345 6.76 32.08 31.88
C GLY A 345 5.88 31.75 33.11
N PRO A 346 6.36 32.14 34.31
CA PRO A 346 5.67 31.84 35.56
C PRO A 346 4.34 32.59 35.67
N VAL A 347 3.44 31.99 36.45
CA VAL A 347 2.07 32.41 36.75
C VAL A 347 1.97 32.79 38.23
N PRO A 348 0.93 33.51 38.71
CA PRO A 348 0.76 33.72 40.15
C PRO A 348 0.77 32.39 40.92
N ASN A 349 1.43 32.38 42.08
CA ASN A 349 1.69 31.16 42.85
C ASN A 349 0.41 30.39 43.18
N ASP A 350 -0.65 31.10 43.55
CA ASP A 350 -1.95 30.53 43.93
C ASP A 350 -2.63 29.74 42.80
N GLN A 351 -2.31 30.06 41.55
CA GLN A 351 -2.93 29.45 40.37
C GLN A 351 -2.05 28.41 39.68
N ARG A 352 -0.78 28.28 40.06
CA ARG A 352 0.20 27.40 39.38
C ARG A 352 -0.26 25.93 39.36
N ASP A 353 -0.65 25.41 40.52
CA ASP A 353 -0.97 23.99 40.66
C ASP A 353 -2.35 23.65 40.07
N PRO A 354 -3.43 24.45 40.29
CA PRO A 354 -4.73 24.21 39.67
C PRO A 354 -4.73 24.19 38.14
N ILE A 355 -4.01 25.12 37.49
CA ILE A 355 -3.96 25.15 36.02
C ILE A 355 -3.17 23.96 35.46
N TRP A 356 -2.10 23.56 36.16
CA TRP A 356 -1.29 22.42 35.77
C TRP A 356 -2.09 21.13 35.85
N GLU A 357 -2.82 20.92 36.95
CA GLU A 357 -3.68 19.77 37.12
C GLU A 357 -4.76 19.70 36.02
N ARG A 358 -5.40 20.82 35.67
CA ARG A 358 -6.36 20.86 34.56
C ARG A 358 -5.73 20.49 33.22
N PHE A 359 -4.53 21.00 32.93
CA PHE A 359 -3.81 20.69 31.70
C PHE A 359 -3.49 19.19 31.58
N ILE A 360 -3.00 18.57 32.67
CA ILE A 360 -2.71 17.14 32.72
C ILE A 360 -3.97 16.28 32.62
N GLN A 361 -5.06 16.66 33.28
CA GLN A 361 -6.33 15.96 33.13
C GLN A 361 -6.86 16.00 31.69
N ALA A 362 -6.66 17.11 30.98
CA ALA A 362 -7.01 17.22 29.56
C ALA A 362 -6.13 16.30 28.70
N SER A 363 -4.82 16.26 28.95
CA SER A 363 -3.89 15.39 28.21
C SER A 363 -4.18 13.90 28.46
N GLU A 364 -4.45 13.49 29.70
CA GLU A 364 -4.78 12.11 30.07
C GLU A 364 -6.03 11.59 29.35
N LYS A 365 -7.05 12.44 29.15
CA LYS A 365 -8.25 12.09 28.37
C LYS A 365 -7.91 11.76 26.91
N VAL A 366 -7.01 12.53 26.28
CA VAL A 366 -6.57 12.28 24.91
C VAL A 366 -5.77 10.96 24.83
N HIS A 367 -4.87 10.72 25.79
CA HIS A 367 -4.12 9.46 25.87
C HIS A 367 -5.02 8.24 26.12
N THR A 368 -6.00 8.35 27.01
CA THR A 368 -7.00 7.32 27.27
C THR A 368 -7.80 6.97 26.02
N ARG A 369 -8.24 7.99 25.27
CA ARG A 369 -8.92 7.79 23.98
C ARG A 369 -8.05 7.05 22.97
N ARG A 370 -6.76 7.40 22.87
CA ARG A 370 -5.79 6.69 22.02
C ARG A 370 -5.67 5.22 22.41
N LYS A 371 -5.56 4.93 23.71
CA LYS A 371 -5.46 3.56 24.22
C LYS A 371 -6.70 2.74 23.87
N LEU A 372 -7.90 3.28 24.10
CA LEU A 372 -9.16 2.62 23.75
C LEU A 372 -9.26 2.34 22.25
N TYR A 373 -8.90 3.29 21.40
CA TYR A 373 -8.87 3.09 19.95
C TYR A 373 -7.89 1.99 19.51
N GLN A 374 -6.71 1.92 20.13
CA GLN A 374 -5.75 0.85 19.86
C GLN A 374 -6.27 -0.52 20.31
N GLU A 375 -6.92 -0.59 21.48
CA GLU A 375 -7.54 -1.81 21.99
C GLU A 375 -8.69 -2.29 21.08
N GLU A 376 -9.61 -1.40 20.71
CA GLU A 376 -10.69 -1.69 19.77
C GLU A 376 -10.14 -2.17 18.42
N ARG A 377 -9.16 -1.45 17.88
CA ARG A 377 -8.49 -1.84 16.63
C ARG A 377 -7.86 -3.22 16.76
N ARG A 378 -7.13 -3.50 17.84
CA ARG A 378 -6.53 -4.81 18.10
C ARG A 378 -7.59 -5.91 18.17
N VAL A 379 -8.73 -5.66 18.82
CA VAL A 379 -9.86 -6.61 18.86
C VAL A 379 -10.40 -6.87 17.46
N THR A 380 -10.64 -5.83 16.65
CA THR A 380 -11.12 -6.02 15.27
C THR A 380 -10.11 -6.75 14.38
N GLU A 381 -8.81 -6.44 14.50
CA GLU A 381 -7.74 -7.12 13.78
C GLU A 381 -7.64 -8.60 14.20
N MET A 382 -7.81 -8.92 15.49
CA MET A 382 -7.88 -10.30 15.97
C MET A 382 -9.12 -11.06 15.46
N GLN A 383 -10.29 -10.43 15.41
CA GLN A 383 -11.49 -11.03 14.81
C GLN A 383 -11.30 -11.28 13.30
N ASN A 384 -10.64 -10.36 12.59
CA ASN A 384 -10.32 -10.51 11.17
C ASN A 384 -9.30 -11.63 10.95
N LEU A 385 -8.33 -11.78 11.86
CA LEU A 385 -7.39 -12.89 11.87
C LEU A 385 -8.11 -14.23 12.01
N GLU A 386 -9.06 -14.35 12.93
CA GLU A 386 -9.87 -15.56 13.11
C GLU A 386 -10.67 -15.89 11.84
N LYS A 387 -11.32 -14.89 11.24
CA LYS A 387 -12.02 -15.05 9.95
C LYS A 387 -11.07 -15.55 8.85
N LYS A 388 -9.89 -14.92 8.70
CA LYS A 388 -8.91 -15.31 7.69
C LYS A 388 -8.33 -16.71 7.94
N ARG A 389 -8.11 -17.11 9.20
CA ARG A 389 -7.72 -18.49 9.54
C ARG A 389 -8.81 -19.49 9.15
N ALA A 390 -10.08 -19.20 9.43
CA ALA A 390 -11.19 -20.07 9.03
C ALA A 390 -11.33 -20.19 7.49
N LEU A 391 -11.13 -19.10 6.74
CA LEU A 391 -11.10 -19.12 5.28
C LEU A 391 -9.93 -19.95 4.74
N LEU A 392 -8.77 -19.85 5.38
CA LEU A 392 -7.60 -20.63 5.02
C LEU A 392 -7.82 -22.13 5.25
N GLU A 393 -8.45 -22.51 6.37
CA GLU A 393 -8.81 -23.89 6.66
C GLU A 393 -9.79 -24.45 5.61
N ARG A 394 -10.81 -23.66 5.20
CA ARG A 394 -11.69 -24.03 4.09
C ARG A 394 -10.92 -24.19 2.78
N LEU A 395 -9.97 -23.29 2.49
CA LEU A 395 -9.15 -23.37 1.29
C LEU A 395 -8.22 -24.60 1.29
N GLN A 396 -7.67 -24.98 2.45
CA GLN A 396 -6.81 -26.15 2.60
C GLN A 396 -7.51 -27.46 2.20
N GLN A 397 -8.84 -27.56 2.34
CA GLN A 397 -9.60 -28.73 1.89
C GLN A 397 -9.48 -28.97 0.37
N TYR A 398 -9.17 -27.93 -0.40
CA TYR A 398 -8.99 -28.02 -1.86
C TYR A 398 -7.53 -28.25 -2.28
N GLN A 399 -6.57 -28.25 -1.34
CA GLN A 399 -5.14 -28.34 -1.67
C GLN A 399 -4.81 -29.61 -2.48
N ASN A 400 -5.42 -30.73 -2.10
CA ASN A 400 -5.22 -32.04 -2.74
C ASN A 400 -6.39 -32.44 -3.65
N PHE A 401 -7.25 -31.48 -4.04
CA PHE A 401 -8.39 -31.78 -4.89
C PHE A 401 -7.92 -32.19 -6.30
N ASN A 402 -8.39 -33.35 -6.75
CA ASN A 402 -8.15 -33.86 -8.09
C ASN A 402 -9.36 -34.67 -8.56
N THR A 403 -9.81 -34.44 -9.79
CA THR A 403 -10.96 -35.11 -10.40
C THR A 403 -10.79 -35.18 -11.91
N ASP A 404 -11.36 -36.22 -12.53
CA ASP A 404 -11.39 -36.40 -13.99
C ASP A 404 -12.52 -35.62 -14.67
N ARG A 405 -13.40 -34.97 -13.88
CA ARG A 405 -14.61 -34.30 -14.38
C ARG A 405 -14.42 -32.79 -14.52
N ILE A 406 -14.67 -32.28 -15.73
CA ILE A 406 -14.54 -30.85 -16.05
C ILE A 406 -15.52 -29.98 -15.24
N ASN A 407 -16.75 -30.44 -15.01
CA ASN A 407 -17.76 -29.66 -14.28
C ASN A 407 -17.35 -29.45 -12.81
N GLU A 408 -16.80 -30.48 -12.16
CA GLU A 408 -16.36 -30.38 -10.77
C GLU A 408 -15.20 -29.38 -10.62
N TRP A 409 -14.28 -29.31 -11.59
CA TRP A 409 -13.25 -28.25 -11.64
C TRP A 409 -13.85 -26.84 -11.74
N ARG A 410 -14.95 -26.67 -12.48
CA ARG A 410 -15.65 -25.39 -12.61
C ARG A 410 -16.32 -25.00 -11.29
N ASP A 411 -17.11 -25.89 -10.72
CA ASP A 411 -17.83 -25.65 -9.47
C ASP A 411 -16.86 -25.29 -8.33
N LYS A 412 -15.75 -26.04 -8.21
CA LYS A 412 -14.71 -25.74 -7.20
C LYS A 412 -13.91 -24.48 -7.49
N THR A 413 -13.74 -24.09 -8.75
CA THR A 413 -13.17 -22.78 -9.09
C THR A 413 -14.06 -21.65 -8.58
N ASP A 414 -15.38 -21.77 -8.76
CA ASP A 414 -16.34 -20.76 -8.31
C ASP A 414 -16.38 -20.66 -6.77
N GLU A 415 -16.29 -21.79 -6.06
CA GLU A 415 -16.17 -21.82 -4.59
C GLU A 415 -14.88 -21.13 -4.10
N ILE A 416 -13.73 -21.41 -4.72
CA ILE A 416 -12.46 -20.77 -4.36
C ILE A 416 -12.45 -19.28 -4.69
N GLN A 417 -13.11 -18.87 -5.77
CA GLN A 417 -13.27 -17.47 -6.11
C GLN A 417 -14.09 -16.72 -5.05
N LYS A 418 -15.16 -17.34 -4.52
CA LYS A 418 -15.91 -16.79 -3.37
C LYS A 418 -15.05 -16.69 -2.12
N LEU A 419 -14.21 -17.70 -1.82
CA LEU A 419 -13.27 -17.63 -0.70
C LEU A 419 -12.27 -16.47 -0.85
N LYS A 420 -11.84 -16.15 -2.08
CA LYS A 420 -11.01 -14.97 -2.36
C LYS A 420 -11.77 -13.67 -2.07
N GLU A 421 -13.03 -13.57 -2.48
CA GLU A 421 -13.86 -12.39 -2.19
C GLU A 421 -14.07 -12.20 -0.68
N GLU A 422 -14.37 -13.28 0.05
CA GLU A 422 -14.47 -13.27 1.51
C GLU A 422 -13.14 -12.90 2.18
N TRP A 423 -12.02 -13.36 1.62
CA TRP A 423 -10.68 -13.04 2.10
C TRP A 423 -10.32 -11.57 1.94
N ASP A 424 -10.59 -11.00 0.77
CA ASP A 424 -10.37 -9.59 0.46
C ASP A 424 -11.27 -8.69 1.34
N ALA A 425 -12.48 -9.15 1.65
CA ALA A 425 -13.43 -8.46 2.53
C ALA A 425 -13.10 -8.58 4.03
N ALA A 426 -12.29 -9.57 4.46
CA ALA A 426 -12.04 -9.85 5.87
C ALA A 426 -11.14 -8.82 6.59
N GLY A 427 -10.69 -7.75 5.93
CA GLY A 427 -10.03 -6.61 6.57
C GLY A 427 -8.57 -6.84 6.98
N LEU A 428 -8.01 -5.88 7.73
CA LEU A 428 -6.63 -5.92 8.23
C LEU A 428 -6.48 -6.89 9.41
N VAL A 429 -5.27 -7.42 9.55
CA VAL A 429 -4.84 -8.45 10.51
C VAL A 429 -3.60 -7.91 11.24
N PRO A 430 -3.30 -8.35 12.48
CA PRO A 430 -2.09 -7.94 13.18
C PRO A 430 -0.84 -8.28 12.37
N LYS A 431 0.14 -7.37 12.39
CA LYS A 431 1.33 -7.46 11.53
C LYS A 431 2.12 -8.76 11.77
N GLU A 432 2.11 -9.28 12.99
CA GLU A 432 2.85 -10.50 13.36
C GLU A 432 2.39 -11.73 12.58
N TYR A 433 1.10 -11.80 12.23
CA TYR A 433 0.50 -12.95 11.54
C TYR A 433 0.18 -12.67 10.06
N ALA A 434 0.22 -11.40 9.62
CA ALA A 434 -0.21 -11.01 8.29
C ALA A 434 0.59 -11.69 7.17
N GLU A 435 1.91 -11.77 7.31
CA GLU A 435 2.78 -12.40 6.31
C GLU A 435 2.54 -13.91 6.19
N GLU A 436 2.48 -14.61 7.31
CA GLU A 436 2.28 -16.06 7.35
C GLU A 436 0.94 -16.46 6.74
N ILE A 437 -0.15 -15.80 7.16
CA ILE A 437 -1.49 -16.18 6.70
C ILE A 437 -1.66 -15.81 5.21
N ASN A 438 -1.14 -14.65 4.75
CA ASN A 438 -1.15 -14.29 3.32
C ASN A 438 -0.37 -15.31 2.47
N LYS A 439 0.86 -15.67 2.90
CA LYS A 439 1.70 -16.63 2.18
C LYS A 439 1.00 -17.98 2.04
N ASN A 440 0.39 -18.46 3.13
CA ASN A 440 -0.31 -19.74 3.14
C ASN A 440 -1.58 -19.71 2.27
N PHE A 441 -2.37 -18.63 2.33
CA PHE A 441 -3.57 -18.46 1.49
C PHE A 441 -3.21 -18.47 0.01
N TRP A 442 -2.28 -17.60 -0.42
CA TRP A 442 -1.88 -17.51 -1.82
C TRP A 442 -1.11 -18.74 -2.31
N GLY A 443 -0.35 -19.40 -1.43
CA GLY A 443 0.29 -20.68 -1.70
C GLY A 443 -0.72 -21.77 -2.05
N ASN A 444 -1.75 -21.96 -1.21
CA ASN A 444 -2.81 -22.93 -1.43
C ASN A 444 -3.68 -22.58 -2.65
N TYR A 445 -4.01 -21.29 -2.80
CA TYR A 445 -4.74 -20.79 -3.96
C TYR A 445 -3.98 -21.12 -5.25
N LYS A 446 -2.69 -20.78 -5.33
CA LYS A 446 -1.85 -21.06 -6.49
C LYS A 446 -1.73 -22.55 -6.77
N ALA A 447 -1.57 -23.39 -5.73
CA ALA A 447 -1.47 -24.84 -5.87
C ALA A 447 -2.73 -25.42 -6.54
N PHE A 448 -3.93 -25.00 -6.14
CA PHE A 448 -5.18 -25.44 -6.79
C PHE A 448 -5.21 -25.11 -8.29
N PHE A 449 -4.88 -23.87 -8.67
CA PHE A 449 -4.89 -23.48 -10.09
C PHE A 449 -3.77 -24.14 -10.89
N GLN A 450 -2.65 -24.50 -10.26
CA GLN A 450 -1.61 -25.32 -10.88
C GLN A 450 -2.14 -26.72 -11.21
N HIS A 451 -2.82 -27.39 -10.26
CA HIS A 451 -3.44 -28.69 -10.50
C HIS A 451 -4.50 -28.62 -11.60
N LYS A 452 -5.36 -27.59 -11.57
CA LYS A 452 -6.35 -27.34 -12.62
C LYS A 452 -5.68 -27.22 -13.99
N ASN A 453 -4.65 -26.37 -14.09
CA ASN A 453 -3.95 -26.14 -15.35
C ASN A 453 -3.26 -27.42 -15.86
N GLN A 454 -2.66 -28.21 -14.95
CA GLN A 454 -2.06 -29.50 -15.28
C GLN A 454 -3.09 -30.50 -15.80
N PHE A 455 -4.28 -30.57 -15.19
CA PHE A 455 -5.38 -31.41 -15.66
C PHE A 455 -5.83 -31.04 -17.09
N PHE A 456 -6.11 -29.75 -17.35
CA PHE A 456 -6.54 -29.31 -18.69
C PHE A 456 -5.43 -29.47 -19.74
N LYS A 457 -4.17 -29.24 -19.37
CA LYS A 457 -3.03 -29.50 -20.25
C LYS A 457 -2.94 -30.99 -20.60
N GLY A 458 -3.08 -31.89 -19.62
CA GLY A 458 -3.11 -33.33 -19.87
C GLY A 458 -4.27 -33.77 -20.76
N LEU A 459 -5.47 -33.20 -20.56
CA LEU A 459 -6.63 -33.46 -21.40
C LEU A 459 -6.41 -33.00 -22.85
N ASP A 460 -5.80 -31.84 -23.05
CA ASP A 460 -5.49 -31.32 -24.39
C ASP A 460 -4.36 -32.10 -25.07
N GLU A 461 -3.36 -32.55 -24.32
CA GLU A 461 -2.32 -33.49 -24.80
C GLU A 461 -2.94 -34.82 -25.25
N GLN A 462 -3.87 -35.38 -24.48
CA GLN A 462 -4.62 -36.59 -24.86
C GLN A 462 -5.43 -36.38 -26.15
N LYS A 463 -6.14 -35.26 -26.29
CA LYS A 463 -6.86 -34.92 -27.53
C LYS A 463 -5.90 -34.79 -28.72
N MET A 464 -4.74 -34.17 -28.53
CA MET A 464 -3.71 -34.04 -29.57
C MET A 464 -3.09 -35.39 -29.95
N GLN A 465 -2.91 -36.30 -28.98
CA GLN A 465 -2.48 -37.67 -29.26
C GLN A 465 -3.55 -38.44 -30.06
N ASN A 466 -4.83 -38.31 -29.68
CA ASN A 466 -5.95 -38.86 -30.44
C ASN A 466 -6.01 -38.30 -31.88
N LEU A 467 -5.64 -37.02 -32.07
CA LEU A 467 -5.54 -36.41 -33.40
C LEU A 467 -4.48 -37.07 -34.24
N ARG A 468 -3.29 -37.30 -33.68
CA ARG A 468 -2.19 -37.99 -34.37
C ARG A 468 -2.60 -39.40 -34.78
N LEU A 469 -3.16 -40.18 -33.86
CA LEU A 469 -3.65 -41.54 -34.14
C LEU A 469 -4.74 -41.55 -35.23
N LYS A 470 -5.72 -40.63 -35.16
CA LYS A 470 -6.76 -40.51 -36.20
C LYS A 470 -6.20 -40.06 -37.55
N THR A 471 -5.15 -39.23 -37.55
CA THR A 471 -4.45 -38.82 -38.78
C THR A 471 -3.74 -40.01 -39.42
N GLU A 472 -3.04 -40.82 -38.63
CA GLU A 472 -2.39 -42.06 -39.10
C GLU A 472 -3.42 -43.05 -39.70
N LEU A 473 -4.60 -43.18 -39.08
CA LEU A 473 -5.69 -43.99 -39.65
C LEU A 473 -6.21 -43.43 -40.98
N CYS A 474 -6.23 -42.10 -41.16
CA CYS A 474 -6.60 -41.50 -42.45
C CYS A 474 -5.57 -41.87 -43.51
N GLU A 475 -4.28 -41.76 -43.22
CA GLU A 475 -3.20 -42.10 -44.14
C GLU A 475 -3.24 -43.59 -44.53
N GLN A 476 -3.48 -44.48 -43.56
CA GLN A 476 -3.65 -45.91 -43.82
C GLN A 476 -4.89 -46.20 -44.69
N ALA A 477 -6.00 -45.49 -44.47
CA ALA A 477 -7.21 -45.64 -45.30
C ALA A 477 -7.00 -45.11 -46.72
N GLU A 478 -6.32 -43.96 -46.87
CA GLU A 478 -5.99 -43.37 -48.16
C GLU A 478 -5.06 -44.27 -48.98
N ALA A 479 -4.06 -44.91 -48.35
CA ALA A 479 -3.18 -45.87 -49.04
C ALA A 479 -3.92 -47.11 -49.56
N LEU A 480 -5.06 -47.46 -48.94
CA LEU A 480 -5.86 -48.63 -49.29
C LEU A 480 -6.97 -48.33 -50.30
N LYS A 481 -7.28 -47.05 -50.57
CA LYS A 481 -8.45 -46.65 -51.38
C LYS A 481 -8.39 -47.15 -52.82
N ASP A 482 -7.18 -47.29 -53.37
CA ASP A 482 -6.93 -47.69 -54.76
C ASP A 482 -6.57 -49.18 -54.94
N SER A 483 -6.60 -49.96 -53.86
CA SER A 483 -6.26 -51.39 -53.90
C SER A 483 -7.33 -52.21 -54.63
N ASN A 484 -6.90 -53.06 -55.56
CA ASN A 484 -7.77 -53.98 -56.30
C ASN A 484 -7.99 -55.32 -55.57
N ASP A 485 -7.38 -55.54 -54.41
CA ASP A 485 -7.63 -56.71 -53.57
C ASP A 485 -8.86 -56.46 -52.68
N TRP A 486 -10.05 -56.70 -53.25
CA TRP A 486 -11.34 -56.32 -52.67
C TRP A 486 -11.70 -56.97 -51.34
N ASN A 487 -11.18 -58.17 -51.05
CA ASN A 487 -11.53 -58.90 -49.83
C ASN A 487 -10.58 -58.55 -48.69
N SER A 488 -9.26 -58.61 -48.95
CA SER A 488 -8.24 -58.22 -47.98
C SER A 488 -8.37 -56.75 -47.57
N THR A 489 -8.58 -55.86 -48.55
CA THR A 489 -8.69 -54.41 -48.30
C THR A 489 -9.96 -54.07 -47.54
N LYS A 490 -11.08 -54.76 -47.81
CA LYS A 490 -12.33 -54.62 -47.04
C LYS A 490 -12.10 -54.96 -45.56
N GLU A 491 -11.44 -56.07 -45.28
CA GLU A 491 -11.19 -56.50 -43.91
C GLU A 491 -10.29 -55.50 -43.17
N LYS A 492 -9.23 -55.02 -43.83
CA LYS A 492 -8.35 -53.96 -43.29
C LYS A 492 -9.11 -52.65 -43.02
N LEU A 493 -9.93 -52.17 -43.95
CA LEU A 493 -10.74 -50.95 -43.76
C LEU A 493 -11.75 -51.10 -42.60
N ILE A 494 -12.37 -52.28 -42.44
CA ILE A 494 -13.24 -52.57 -41.29
C ILE A 494 -12.45 -52.52 -39.97
N GLN A 495 -11.23 -53.05 -39.95
CA GLN A 495 -10.35 -52.95 -38.77
C GLN A 495 -9.98 -51.50 -38.46
N LEU A 496 -9.67 -50.68 -39.47
CA LEU A 496 -9.42 -49.24 -39.30
C LEU A 496 -10.65 -48.51 -38.75
N GLN A 497 -11.85 -48.81 -39.23
CA GLN A 497 -13.10 -48.26 -38.69
C GLN A 497 -13.34 -48.65 -37.23
N LYS A 498 -12.99 -49.88 -36.84
CA LYS A 498 -13.03 -50.32 -35.43
C LYS A 498 -12.03 -49.52 -34.59
N LYS A 499 -10.77 -49.40 -35.05
CA LYS A 499 -9.74 -48.58 -34.38
C LYS A 499 -10.15 -47.11 -34.24
N TRP A 500 -10.79 -46.55 -35.27
CA TRP A 500 -11.32 -45.17 -35.24
C TRP A 500 -12.31 -44.95 -34.10
N LYS A 501 -13.24 -45.90 -33.91
CA LYS A 501 -14.26 -45.84 -32.86
C LYS A 501 -13.67 -45.99 -31.45
N THR A 502 -12.54 -46.68 -31.31
CA THR A 502 -11.85 -46.84 -30.02
C THR A 502 -11.00 -45.62 -29.65
N ILE A 503 -10.54 -44.83 -30.63
CA ILE A 503 -9.76 -43.61 -30.33
C ILE A 503 -10.71 -42.52 -29.82
N GLY A 504 -10.31 -41.91 -28.70
CA GLY A 504 -11.10 -40.89 -28.01
C GLY A 504 -11.34 -39.61 -28.82
N ARG A 505 -11.90 -38.61 -28.14
CA ARG A 505 -12.18 -37.31 -28.74
C ARG A 505 -10.90 -36.60 -29.18
N VAL A 506 -11.04 -35.83 -30.25
CA VAL A 506 -10.03 -34.96 -30.84
C VAL A 506 -10.37 -33.51 -30.54
N PRO A 507 -9.45 -32.54 -30.69
CA PRO A 507 -9.79 -31.14 -30.53
C PRO A 507 -10.89 -30.75 -31.52
N ASP A 508 -11.91 -30.03 -31.04
CA ASP A 508 -13.13 -29.75 -31.82
C ASP A 508 -12.82 -29.07 -33.16
N LYS A 509 -11.79 -28.21 -33.20
CA LYS A 509 -11.28 -27.55 -34.42
C LYS A 509 -10.91 -28.52 -35.55
N TYR A 510 -10.49 -29.75 -35.23
CA TYR A 510 -10.03 -30.73 -36.22
C TYR A 510 -10.96 -31.95 -36.35
N SER A 511 -11.93 -32.11 -35.45
CA SER A 511 -12.89 -33.22 -35.40
C SER A 511 -13.52 -33.51 -36.76
N ASP A 512 -14.15 -32.51 -37.36
CA ASP A 512 -14.96 -32.72 -38.56
C ASP A 512 -14.08 -32.94 -39.78
N LYS A 513 -12.97 -32.20 -39.88
CA LYS A 513 -12.01 -32.32 -40.98
C LYS A 513 -11.38 -33.73 -41.02
N ILE A 514 -10.95 -34.24 -39.86
CA ILE A 514 -10.32 -35.57 -39.79
C ILE A 514 -11.34 -36.68 -40.07
N TRP A 515 -12.58 -36.53 -39.61
CA TRP A 515 -13.66 -37.48 -39.88
C TRP A 515 -14.04 -37.52 -41.36
N GLN A 516 -14.19 -36.36 -42.00
CA GLN A 516 -14.49 -36.29 -43.43
C GLN A 516 -13.37 -36.89 -44.27
N ARG A 517 -12.11 -36.65 -43.92
CA ARG A 517 -10.94 -37.25 -44.59
C ARG A 517 -10.99 -38.79 -44.52
N PHE A 518 -11.16 -39.34 -43.33
CA PHE A 518 -11.25 -40.80 -43.14
C PHE A 518 -12.45 -41.42 -43.86
N ARG A 519 -13.63 -40.79 -43.73
CA ARG A 519 -14.87 -41.27 -44.35
C ARG A 519 -14.79 -41.25 -45.87
N SER A 520 -14.24 -40.19 -46.45
CA SER A 520 -14.09 -40.08 -47.91
C SER A 520 -13.22 -41.18 -48.47
N ALA A 521 -12.07 -41.48 -47.83
CA ALA A 521 -11.18 -42.57 -48.24
C ALA A 521 -11.86 -43.96 -48.16
N CYS A 522 -12.64 -44.20 -47.10
CA CYS A 522 -13.42 -45.43 -46.96
C CYS A 522 -14.52 -45.53 -48.04
N ASN A 523 -15.28 -44.45 -48.25
CA ASN A 523 -16.36 -44.41 -49.23
C ASN A 523 -15.83 -44.66 -50.65
N GLU A 524 -14.71 -44.05 -51.03
CA GLU A 524 -14.12 -44.21 -52.37
C GLU A 524 -13.84 -45.68 -52.72
N PHE A 525 -13.35 -46.49 -51.76
CA PHE A 525 -13.16 -47.93 -51.94
C PHE A 525 -14.49 -48.69 -52.03
N PHE A 526 -15.43 -48.44 -51.12
CA PHE A 526 -16.71 -49.16 -51.09
C PHE A 526 -17.61 -48.80 -52.29
N ASP A 527 -17.62 -47.55 -52.72
CA ASP A 527 -18.34 -47.06 -53.89
C ASP A 527 -17.77 -47.71 -55.16
N ARG A 528 -16.44 -47.79 -55.31
CA ARG A 528 -15.80 -48.52 -56.41
C ARG A 528 -16.13 -50.00 -56.42
N LYS A 529 -16.11 -50.64 -55.24
CA LYS A 529 -16.48 -52.06 -55.12
C LYS A 529 -17.95 -52.29 -55.49
N GLN A 530 -18.84 -51.43 -55.01
CA GLN A 530 -20.27 -51.51 -55.29
C GLN A 530 -20.53 -51.27 -56.78
N ALA A 531 -19.86 -50.30 -57.40
CA ALA A 531 -19.96 -50.07 -58.84
C ALA A 531 -19.51 -51.30 -59.64
N GLN A 532 -18.43 -51.98 -59.23
CA GLN A 532 -17.99 -53.22 -59.88
C GLN A 532 -19.00 -54.38 -59.69
N GLU A 533 -19.54 -54.54 -58.48
CA GLU A 533 -20.55 -55.57 -58.21
C GLU A 533 -21.84 -55.31 -59.00
N GLN A 534 -22.25 -54.05 -59.10
CA GLN A 534 -23.43 -53.62 -59.84
C GLN A 534 -23.24 -53.71 -61.36
N GLN A 535 -22.03 -53.39 -61.85
CA GLN A 535 -21.69 -53.63 -63.25
C GLN A 535 -21.75 -55.13 -63.56
N ARG A 536 -21.14 -55.98 -62.73
CA ARG A 536 -21.20 -57.43 -62.88
C ARG A 536 -22.64 -57.97 -62.81
N SER A 537 -23.46 -57.47 -61.89
CA SER A 537 -24.86 -57.89 -61.80
C SER A 537 -25.67 -57.45 -63.01
N SER A 538 -25.45 -56.23 -63.52
CA SER A 538 -26.11 -55.71 -64.72
C SER A 538 -25.73 -56.49 -65.98
N GLU A 539 -24.46 -56.92 -66.10
CA GLU A 539 -23.99 -57.79 -67.18
C GLU A 539 -24.68 -59.15 -67.12
N ILE A 540 -24.80 -59.75 -65.92
CA ILE A 540 -25.51 -61.00 -65.71
C ILE A 540 -27.02 -60.85 -65.99
N GLU A 541 -27.64 -59.75 -65.57
CA GLU A 541 -29.06 -59.47 -65.82
C GLU A 541 -29.37 -59.28 -67.32
N LYS A 542 -28.55 -58.51 -68.04
CA LYS A 542 -28.66 -58.35 -69.50
C LYS A 542 -28.55 -59.69 -70.21
N LEU A 543 -27.52 -60.47 -69.88
CA LEU A 543 -27.29 -61.78 -70.47
C LEU A 543 -28.41 -62.78 -70.10
N SER A 544 -28.98 -62.68 -68.90
CA SER A 544 -30.17 -63.45 -68.53
C SER A 544 -31.43 -63.02 -69.29
N ALA A 545 -31.60 -61.74 -69.58
CA ALA A 545 -32.75 -61.23 -70.34
C ALA A 545 -32.68 -61.66 -71.81
N GLU A 546 -31.52 -61.54 -72.46
CA GLU A 546 -31.29 -61.99 -73.84
C GLU A 546 -31.58 -63.49 -74.02
N LYS A 547 -31.13 -64.33 -73.06
CA LYS A 547 -31.47 -65.76 -73.05
C LYS A 547 -32.96 -66.02 -72.84
N MET A 548 -33.62 -65.24 -71.99
CA MET A 548 -35.06 -65.38 -71.76
C MET A 548 -35.87 -64.99 -73.00
N GLU A 549 -35.46 -63.94 -73.71
CA GLU A 549 -36.04 -63.53 -74.99
C GLU A 549 -35.88 -64.61 -76.07
N LEU A 550 -34.70 -65.25 -76.17
CA LEU A 550 -34.51 -66.40 -77.07
C LEU A 550 -35.47 -67.54 -76.74
N THR A 551 -35.62 -67.91 -75.46
CA THR A 551 -36.60 -68.94 -75.06
C THR A 551 -38.05 -68.53 -75.32
N SER A 552 -38.38 -67.23 -75.25
CA SER A 552 -39.71 -66.73 -75.61
C SER A 552 -39.96 -66.87 -77.10
N ARG A 553 -39.00 -66.44 -77.96
CA ARG A 553 -39.09 -66.59 -79.42
C ARG A 553 -39.36 -68.04 -79.84
N ILE A 554 -38.66 -68.99 -79.22
CA ILE A 554 -38.86 -70.42 -79.48
C ILE A 554 -40.25 -70.87 -79.01
N SER A 555 -40.69 -70.43 -77.82
CA SER A 555 -42.02 -70.74 -77.27
C SER A 555 -43.17 -70.18 -78.12
N ASP A 556 -43.05 -68.95 -78.60
CA ASP A 556 -44.06 -68.29 -79.44
C ASP A 556 -44.20 -69.00 -80.79
N LYS A 557 -43.06 -69.40 -81.38
CA LYS A 557 -43.03 -70.22 -82.60
C LYS A 557 -43.69 -71.57 -82.40
N LEU A 558 -43.42 -72.25 -81.29
CA LEU A 558 -44.07 -73.52 -80.94
C LEU A 558 -45.59 -73.39 -80.77
N SER A 559 -46.06 -72.20 -80.35
CA SER A 559 -47.48 -71.92 -80.11
C SER A 559 -48.28 -71.66 -81.41
N GLN A 560 -47.61 -71.39 -82.55
CA GLN A 560 -48.27 -71.17 -83.83
C GLN A 560 -48.50 -72.51 -84.55
N PRO A 561 -49.74 -73.01 -84.77
CA PRO A 561 -50.00 -74.35 -85.34
C PRO A 561 -49.64 -74.53 -86.83
N THR A 562 -49.35 -73.44 -87.54
CA THR A 562 -49.08 -73.41 -88.98
C THR A 562 -47.60 -73.21 -89.34
N ALA A 563 -46.74 -72.94 -88.37
CA ALA A 563 -45.31 -72.79 -88.61
C ALA A 563 -44.66 -74.16 -88.93
N THR A 564 -44.00 -74.25 -90.08
CA THR A 564 -43.11 -75.36 -90.43
C THR A 564 -41.82 -75.19 -89.65
N SER A 565 -41.45 -76.18 -88.84
CA SER A 565 -40.15 -76.17 -88.15
C SER A 565 -39.08 -76.72 -89.08
N SER A 566 -38.04 -75.92 -89.38
CA SER A 566 -36.89 -76.34 -90.19
C SER A 566 -35.70 -76.76 -89.33
N MET A 567 -34.86 -77.65 -89.86
CA MET A 567 -33.59 -78.02 -89.25
C MET A 567 -32.58 -76.86 -89.25
N GLU A 568 -32.61 -76.01 -90.29
CA GLU A 568 -31.73 -74.83 -90.36
C GLU A 568 -32.03 -73.84 -89.23
N GLU A 569 -33.31 -73.64 -88.91
CA GLU A 569 -33.75 -72.77 -87.81
C GLU A 569 -33.39 -73.36 -86.44
N TYR A 570 -33.44 -74.69 -86.29
CA TYR A 570 -32.95 -75.37 -85.08
C TYR A 570 -31.46 -75.06 -84.86
N GLU A 571 -30.64 -75.19 -85.89
CA GLU A 571 -29.20 -74.88 -85.80
C GLU A 571 -28.96 -73.39 -85.54
N GLN A 572 -29.79 -72.50 -86.08
CA GLN A 572 -29.73 -71.06 -85.77
C GLN A 572 -29.99 -70.78 -84.28
N PHE A 573 -31.06 -71.32 -83.69
CA PHE A 573 -31.36 -71.12 -82.26
C PHE A 573 -30.26 -71.68 -81.35
N VAL A 574 -29.68 -72.83 -81.73
CA VAL A 574 -28.54 -73.44 -81.01
C VAL A 574 -27.31 -72.56 -81.11
N ASN A 575 -27.01 -71.99 -82.27
CA ASN A 575 -25.86 -71.10 -82.45
C ASN A 575 -26.04 -69.75 -81.74
N GLU A 576 -27.25 -69.17 -81.75
CA GLU A 576 -27.58 -67.97 -80.96
C GLU A 576 -27.38 -68.24 -79.47
N TRP A 577 -27.85 -69.37 -78.96
CA TRP A 577 -27.64 -69.76 -77.57
C TRP A 577 -26.16 -69.96 -77.24
N ARG A 578 -25.39 -70.64 -78.11
CA ARG A 578 -23.94 -70.81 -77.94
C ARG A 578 -23.19 -69.49 -77.91
N ALA A 579 -23.58 -68.52 -78.73
CA ALA A 579 -22.96 -67.19 -78.74
C ALA A 579 -23.16 -66.46 -77.41
N LEU A 580 -24.35 -66.59 -76.81
CA LEU A 580 -24.66 -66.04 -75.48
C LEU A 580 -23.91 -66.76 -74.34
N ASP A 581 -23.45 -68.00 -74.56
CA ASP A 581 -22.74 -68.83 -73.58
C ASP A 581 -21.20 -68.71 -73.64
N GLN A 582 -20.63 -68.07 -74.66
CA GLN A 582 -19.16 -68.01 -74.87
C GLN A 582 -18.37 -67.46 -73.68
N HIS A 583 -18.98 -66.60 -72.85
CA HIS A 583 -18.31 -65.95 -71.73
C HIS A 583 -18.40 -66.70 -70.40
N ASN A 584 -18.98 -67.92 -70.35
CA ASN A 584 -19.09 -68.75 -69.14
C ASN A 584 -19.64 -67.98 -67.90
N GLN A 585 -20.46 -66.95 -68.13
CA GLN A 585 -21.09 -66.17 -67.07
C GLN A 585 -22.32 -66.92 -66.58
N ARG A 586 -22.37 -67.21 -65.27
CA ARG A 586 -23.45 -68.03 -64.68
C ARG A 586 -24.82 -67.38 -64.88
N THR A 587 -25.66 -68.05 -65.64
CA THR A 587 -27.09 -67.74 -65.77
C THR A 587 -27.97 -68.65 -64.94
N SER A 588 -29.25 -68.29 -64.83
CA SER A 588 -30.24 -69.11 -64.11
C SER A 588 -30.37 -70.51 -64.74
N PRO A 589 -30.18 -71.59 -63.97
CA PRO A 589 -30.26 -72.97 -64.49
C PRO A 589 -31.66 -73.30 -65.04
N LYS A 590 -32.69 -72.58 -64.58
CA LYS A 590 -34.08 -72.73 -65.06
C LYS A 590 -34.24 -72.29 -66.51
N VAL A 591 -33.53 -71.24 -66.94
CA VAL A 591 -33.62 -70.73 -68.33
C VAL A 591 -32.94 -71.71 -69.28
N GLU A 592 -31.83 -72.31 -68.84
CA GLU A 592 -31.12 -73.35 -69.60
C GLU A 592 -31.96 -74.62 -69.76
N GLU A 593 -32.59 -75.10 -68.68
CA GLU A 593 -33.49 -76.26 -68.74
C GLU A 593 -34.72 -76.00 -69.62
N LYS A 594 -35.28 -74.79 -69.53
CA LYS A 594 -36.38 -74.35 -70.39
C LYS A 594 -35.97 -74.36 -71.85
N PHE A 595 -34.79 -73.84 -72.20
CA PHE A 595 -34.27 -73.87 -73.57
C PHE A 595 -34.19 -75.31 -74.11
N ILE A 596 -33.57 -76.24 -73.38
CA ILE A 596 -33.46 -77.64 -73.81
C ILE A 596 -34.85 -78.27 -74.03
N SER A 597 -35.79 -78.05 -73.10
CA SER A 597 -37.16 -78.57 -73.23
C SER A 597 -37.92 -77.99 -74.42
N LEU A 598 -37.66 -76.72 -74.77
CA LEU A 598 -38.27 -76.08 -75.93
C LEU A 598 -37.63 -76.58 -77.23
N MET A 599 -36.32 -76.80 -77.24
CA MET A 599 -35.62 -77.39 -78.38
C MET A 599 -36.05 -78.84 -78.64
N GLU A 600 -36.32 -79.62 -77.59
CA GLU A 600 -36.91 -80.97 -77.68
C GLU A 600 -38.29 -80.92 -78.35
N LYS A 601 -39.20 -80.05 -77.87
CA LYS A 601 -40.50 -79.83 -78.50
C LYS A 601 -40.40 -79.29 -79.93
N TYR A 602 -39.37 -78.50 -80.23
CA TYR A 602 -39.13 -77.98 -81.58
C TYR A 602 -38.77 -79.11 -82.55
N LEU A 603 -37.93 -80.05 -82.13
CA LEU A 603 -37.56 -81.22 -82.93
C LEU A 603 -38.72 -82.18 -83.20
N GLU A 604 -39.73 -82.25 -82.32
CA GLU A 604 -40.94 -83.07 -82.55
C GLU A 604 -41.76 -82.60 -83.75
N ARG A 605 -41.66 -81.31 -84.09
CA ARG A 605 -42.44 -80.63 -85.12
C ARG A 605 -41.76 -80.58 -86.49
N VAL A 606 -40.49 -80.98 -86.57
CA VAL A 606 -39.74 -81.02 -87.83
C VAL A 606 -40.24 -82.21 -88.67
N PRO A 607 -40.82 -81.98 -89.86
CA PRO A 607 -41.32 -83.05 -90.70
C PRO A 607 -40.17 -83.90 -91.26
N GLY A 608 -40.28 -85.22 -91.19
CA GLY A 608 -39.31 -86.16 -91.77
C GLY A 608 -38.15 -86.56 -90.87
N LEU A 609 -38.05 -86.04 -89.64
CA LEU A 609 -37.04 -86.50 -88.67
C LEU A 609 -37.50 -87.78 -87.98
N ASP A 610 -36.64 -88.81 -88.00
CA ASP A 610 -36.88 -90.05 -87.25
C ASP A 610 -36.69 -89.84 -85.74
N LEU A 611 -37.34 -90.67 -84.92
CA LEU A 611 -37.25 -90.62 -83.45
C LEU A 611 -35.80 -90.77 -82.97
N GLU A 612 -34.98 -91.58 -83.66
CA GLU A 612 -33.58 -91.78 -83.31
C GLU A 612 -32.73 -90.53 -83.55
N GLU A 613 -32.94 -89.83 -84.67
CA GLU A 613 -32.20 -88.60 -85.02
C GLU A 613 -32.52 -87.46 -84.05
N ARG A 614 -33.79 -87.33 -83.63
CA ARG A 614 -34.22 -86.34 -82.63
C ARG A 614 -33.47 -86.55 -81.30
N ASN A 615 -33.45 -87.78 -80.82
CA ASN A 615 -32.78 -88.15 -79.57
C ASN A 615 -31.27 -87.87 -79.63
N GLU A 616 -30.62 -88.14 -80.76
CA GLU A 616 -29.19 -87.85 -80.93
C GLU A 616 -28.91 -86.34 -80.83
N ARG A 617 -29.78 -85.48 -81.37
CA ARG A 617 -29.60 -84.02 -81.33
C ARG A 617 -29.86 -83.41 -79.96
N ILE A 618 -30.86 -83.91 -79.23
CA ILE A 618 -31.10 -83.50 -77.84
C ILE A 618 -29.90 -83.87 -76.96
N VAL A 619 -29.36 -85.08 -77.13
CA VAL A 619 -28.19 -85.54 -76.37
C VAL A 619 -26.97 -84.69 -76.70
N LYS A 620 -26.73 -84.34 -77.97
CA LYS A 620 -25.64 -83.41 -78.34
C LYS A 620 -25.77 -82.05 -77.65
N LEU A 621 -26.98 -81.46 -77.61
CA LEU A 621 -27.21 -80.21 -76.88
C LEU A 621 -26.97 -80.35 -75.36
N GLN A 622 -27.42 -81.45 -74.77
CA GLN A 622 -27.19 -81.71 -73.35
C GLN A 622 -25.69 -81.88 -73.04
N VAL A 623 -24.94 -82.55 -73.91
CA VAL A 623 -23.48 -82.72 -73.79
C VAL A 623 -22.77 -81.37 -73.91
N GLU A 624 -23.11 -80.56 -74.90
CA GLU A 624 -22.53 -79.21 -75.08
C GLU A 624 -22.74 -78.34 -73.84
N ARG A 625 -23.95 -78.36 -73.26
CA ARG A 625 -24.27 -77.67 -71.99
C ARG A 625 -23.48 -78.21 -70.80
N LEU A 626 -23.28 -79.52 -70.73
CA LEU A 626 -22.49 -80.12 -69.65
C LEU A 626 -21.00 -79.78 -69.79
N LYS A 627 -20.49 -79.63 -71.01
CA LYS A 627 -19.12 -79.19 -71.29
C LYS A 627 -18.86 -77.73 -70.89
N SER A 628 -19.86 -76.85 -70.96
CA SER A 628 -19.75 -75.44 -70.52
C SER A 628 -19.95 -75.23 -69.00
N SER A 629 -20.34 -76.27 -68.25
CA SER A 629 -20.50 -76.18 -66.80
C SER A 629 -19.13 -76.22 -66.07
N PRO A 630 -18.94 -75.49 -64.94
CA PRO A 630 -17.71 -75.52 -64.15
C PRO A 630 -17.26 -76.93 -63.71
N ASP A 631 -18.22 -77.82 -63.43
CA ASP A 631 -17.98 -79.24 -63.08
C ASP A 631 -18.20 -80.19 -64.27
N ALA A 632 -17.82 -79.75 -65.48
CA ALA A 632 -18.07 -80.50 -66.71
C ALA A 632 -17.58 -81.95 -66.63
N SER A 633 -16.36 -82.16 -66.15
CA SER A 633 -15.74 -83.50 -66.05
C SER A 633 -16.53 -84.45 -65.16
N GLN A 634 -16.95 -84.00 -63.97
CA GLN A 634 -17.66 -84.82 -63.01
C GLN A 634 -19.10 -85.13 -63.47
N LYS A 635 -19.80 -84.15 -64.04
CA LYS A 635 -21.18 -84.33 -64.51
C LYS A 635 -21.27 -85.19 -65.77
N LEU A 636 -20.33 -85.03 -66.71
CA LEU A 636 -20.22 -85.89 -67.89
C LEU A 636 -19.95 -87.35 -67.49
N TYR A 637 -19.01 -87.56 -66.55
CA TYR A 637 -18.71 -88.90 -66.03
C TYR A 637 -19.92 -89.56 -65.36
N GLN A 638 -20.68 -88.84 -64.52
CA GLN A 638 -21.89 -89.38 -63.88
C GLN A 638 -22.96 -89.81 -64.91
N LYS A 639 -23.19 -89.00 -65.94
CA LYS A 639 -24.12 -89.32 -67.02
C LYS A 639 -23.65 -90.52 -67.85
N GLU A 640 -22.36 -90.58 -68.19
CA GLU A 640 -21.77 -91.74 -68.88
C GLU A 640 -21.94 -93.03 -68.08
N GLN A 641 -21.68 -93.01 -66.77
CA GLN A 641 -21.84 -94.18 -65.90
C GLN A 641 -23.29 -94.65 -65.80
N THR A 642 -24.25 -93.72 -65.83
CA THR A 642 -25.68 -94.05 -65.79
C THR A 642 -26.08 -94.82 -67.06
N ILE A 643 -25.67 -94.32 -68.23
CA ILE A 643 -25.93 -94.97 -69.52
C ILE A 643 -25.25 -96.36 -69.57
N ARG A 644 -24.02 -96.49 -69.07
CA ARG A 644 -23.32 -97.79 -68.99
C ARG A 644 -24.06 -98.81 -68.12
N ARG A 645 -24.61 -98.38 -66.98
CA ARG A 645 -25.41 -99.25 -66.10
C ARG A 645 -26.68 -99.72 -66.79
N GLU A 646 -27.38 -98.82 -67.48
CA GLU A 646 -28.59 -99.17 -68.26
C GLU A 646 -28.28 -100.18 -69.37
N ILE A 647 -27.16 -99.99 -70.10
CA ILE A 647 -26.70 -100.95 -71.11
C ILE A 647 -26.43 -102.32 -70.46
N SER A 648 -25.68 -102.36 -69.36
CA SER A 648 -25.40 -103.61 -68.65
C SER A 648 -26.67 -104.29 -68.12
N GLN A 649 -27.66 -103.53 -67.67
CA GLN A 649 -28.94 -104.06 -67.21
C GLN A 649 -29.73 -104.69 -68.38
N LEU A 650 -29.86 -103.99 -69.51
CA LEU A 650 -30.52 -104.53 -70.69
C LEU A 650 -29.78 -105.76 -71.26
N GLN A 651 -28.45 -105.79 -71.18
CA GLN A 651 -27.65 -106.97 -71.58
C GLN A 651 -27.95 -108.18 -70.68
N ASN A 652 -28.07 -107.97 -69.36
CA ASN A 652 -28.44 -109.01 -68.42
C ASN A 652 -29.89 -109.48 -68.63
N ASP A 653 -30.80 -108.55 -68.95
CA ASP A 653 -32.19 -108.86 -69.26
C ASP A 653 -32.28 -109.70 -70.54
N ILE A 654 -31.55 -109.34 -71.61
CA ILE A 654 -31.43 -110.15 -72.84
C ILE A 654 -30.89 -111.54 -72.52
N GLN A 655 -29.85 -111.65 -71.67
CA GLN A 655 -29.29 -112.94 -71.29
C GLN A 655 -30.30 -113.82 -70.55
N THR A 656 -31.08 -113.21 -69.65
CA THR A 656 -32.14 -113.89 -68.90
C THR A 656 -33.27 -114.32 -69.84
N LEU A 657 -33.70 -113.44 -70.75
CA LEU A 657 -34.72 -113.73 -71.76
C LEU A 657 -34.28 -114.85 -72.71
N ARG A 658 -33.01 -114.87 -73.15
CA ARG A 658 -32.41 -115.96 -73.95
C ARG A 658 -32.41 -117.29 -73.21
N THR A 659 -32.03 -117.28 -71.93
CA THR A 659 -32.06 -118.46 -71.06
C THR A 659 -33.50 -118.99 -70.89
N ASN A 660 -34.47 -118.08 -70.75
CA ASN A 660 -35.88 -118.44 -70.66
C ASN A 660 -36.41 -119.01 -72.00
N ILE A 661 -36.02 -118.47 -73.16
CA ILE A 661 -36.35 -119.03 -74.48
C ILE A 661 -35.81 -120.46 -74.63
N GLU A 662 -34.58 -120.73 -74.19
CA GLU A 662 -33.98 -122.07 -74.18
C GLU A 662 -34.75 -123.06 -73.29
N PHE A 663 -35.33 -122.57 -72.17
CA PHE A 663 -36.15 -123.38 -71.28
C PHE A 663 -37.51 -123.75 -71.88
N PHE A 664 -38.21 -122.79 -72.50
CA PHE A 664 -39.51 -123.03 -73.15
C PHE A 664 -39.41 -123.77 -74.48
N ALA A 665 -38.21 -123.90 -75.05
CA ALA A 665 -37.92 -124.61 -76.30
C ALA A 665 -38.37 -126.08 -76.37
N ARG A 666 -38.65 -126.69 -75.22
CA ARG A 666 -39.01 -128.11 -75.08
C ARG A 666 -40.51 -128.36 -74.88
N SER A 667 -41.35 -127.32 -74.93
CA SER A 667 -42.80 -127.38 -74.63
C SER A 667 -43.67 -127.19 -75.88
N LYS A 668 -44.77 -127.96 -76.00
CA LYS A 668 -45.69 -127.98 -77.17
C LYS A 668 -46.61 -126.74 -77.31
N ASN A 669 -46.61 -125.79 -76.37
CA ASN A 669 -47.38 -124.53 -76.43
C ASN A 669 -46.47 -123.27 -76.43
N ALA A 670 -45.19 -123.41 -76.77
CA ALA A 670 -44.17 -122.37 -76.55
C ALA A 670 -43.97 -121.35 -77.70
N ASP A 671 -44.56 -121.55 -78.87
CA ASP A 671 -44.22 -120.73 -80.05
C ASP A 671 -44.65 -119.25 -79.91
N LYS A 672 -45.82 -118.97 -79.31
CA LYS A 672 -46.26 -117.58 -79.04
C LYS A 672 -45.40 -116.86 -78.00
N LEU A 673 -44.98 -117.58 -76.94
CA LEU A 673 -44.11 -117.00 -75.90
C LEU A 673 -42.69 -116.76 -76.42
N ARG A 674 -42.19 -117.64 -77.30
CA ARG A 674 -40.90 -117.45 -77.98
C ARG A 674 -40.89 -116.21 -78.85
N GLU A 675 -41.92 -116.02 -79.68
CA GLU A 675 -42.05 -114.83 -80.53
C GLU A 675 -42.12 -113.55 -79.68
N GLU A 676 -42.83 -113.57 -78.54
CA GLU A 676 -42.88 -112.44 -77.60
C GLU A 676 -41.52 -112.17 -76.93
N TYR A 677 -40.78 -113.21 -76.53
CA TYR A 677 -39.45 -113.07 -75.93
C TYR A 677 -38.38 -112.66 -76.96
N GLU A 678 -38.44 -113.18 -78.18
CA GLU A 678 -37.57 -112.78 -79.29
C GLU A 678 -37.83 -111.31 -79.68
N GLY A 679 -39.10 -110.90 -79.73
CA GLY A 679 -39.48 -109.50 -79.89
C GLY A 679 -38.92 -108.60 -78.79
N ARG A 680 -39.04 -108.99 -77.52
CA ARG A 680 -38.45 -108.25 -76.39
C ARG A 680 -36.92 -108.21 -76.42
N ILE A 681 -36.26 -109.27 -76.89
CA ILE A 681 -34.80 -109.27 -77.09
C ILE A 681 -34.41 -108.32 -78.22
N ALA A 682 -35.15 -108.31 -79.32
CA ALA A 682 -34.92 -107.39 -80.44
C ALA A 682 -35.11 -105.93 -79.99
N ASP A 683 -36.17 -105.63 -79.24
CA ASP A 683 -36.44 -104.30 -78.68
C ASP A 683 -35.35 -103.86 -77.69
N ALA A 684 -34.93 -104.78 -76.79
CA ALA A 684 -33.84 -104.51 -75.85
C ALA A 684 -32.49 -104.31 -76.56
N GLN A 685 -32.23 -105.05 -77.65
CA GLN A 685 -31.03 -104.91 -78.46
C GLN A 685 -31.02 -103.57 -79.20
N GLN A 686 -32.15 -103.18 -79.79
CA GLN A 686 -32.33 -101.86 -80.42
C GLN A 686 -32.12 -100.74 -79.38
N ARG A 687 -32.61 -100.93 -78.15
CA ARG A 687 -32.41 -99.96 -77.07
C ARG A 687 -30.95 -99.85 -76.63
N ILE A 688 -30.22 -100.97 -76.56
CA ILE A 688 -28.77 -100.97 -76.30
C ILE A 688 -28.02 -100.22 -77.41
N ASP A 689 -28.38 -100.44 -78.68
CA ASP A 689 -27.74 -99.75 -79.80
C ASP A 689 -27.98 -98.24 -79.75
N GLN A 690 -29.18 -97.80 -79.36
CA GLN A 690 -29.49 -96.39 -79.10
C GLN A 690 -28.65 -95.82 -77.95
N LEU A 691 -28.59 -96.51 -76.80
CA LEU A 691 -27.79 -96.08 -75.65
C LEU A 691 -26.28 -96.03 -75.97
N ASN A 692 -25.78 -96.93 -76.80
CA ASN A 692 -24.38 -96.91 -77.27
C ASN A 692 -24.08 -95.68 -78.14
N ARG A 693 -25.00 -95.29 -79.04
CA ARG A 693 -24.86 -94.06 -79.83
C ARG A 693 -24.90 -92.81 -78.94
N GLN A 694 -25.78 -92.79 -77.92
CA GLN A 694 -25.79 -91.71 -76.93
C GLN A 694 -24.45 -91.64 -76.18
N LEU A 695 -23.94 -92.78 -75.72
CA LEU A 695 -22.67 -92.88 -75.02
C LEU A 695 -21.50 -92.37 -75.90
N GLN A 696 -21.53 -92.62 -77.20
CA GLN A 696 -20.55 -92.10 -78.15
C GLN A 696 -20.56 -90.56 -78.23
N ALA A 697 -21.74 -89.93 -78.15
CA ALA A 697 -21.88 -88.47 -78.08
C ALA A 697 -21.34 -87.87 -76.77
N PHE A 698 -21.26 -88.64 -75.68
CA PHE A 698 -20.60 -88.23 -74.43
C PHE A 698 -19.07 -88.43 -74.45
N ARG A 699 -18.52 -89.22 -75.40
CA ARG A 699 -17.08 -89.54 -75.51
C ARG A 699 -16.30 -88.64 -76.49
N GLY A 700 -16.97 -88.10 -77.51
CA GLY A 700 -16.45 -87.01 -78.36
C GLY A 700 -16.77 -85.65 -77.77
#